data_AF-L7JSS9-F1
#
_entry.id   AF-L7JSS9-F1
#
_cell.length_a   1.000
_cell.length_b   1.000
_cell.length_c   1.000
_cell.angle_alpha   90.00
_cell.angle_beta   90.00
_cell.angle_gamma   90.00
#
_symmetry.space_group_name_H-M   'P 1'
#
loop_
_entity.id
_entity.type
_entity.pdbx_description
1 polymer ?
#
loop_
_entity_poly.entity_id
_entity_poly.type
_entity_poly.pdbx_seq_one_letter_code
_entity_poly.pdbx_strand_id
1 'polypeptide(L)'
;MLYCNLYLPDNLEVVTLERTEIMKYYMLNVNDACDKITMTLVTGAVHIPYIRRTLNIQFQRIWSFKLLRYRNVIEELVIDGVKLMSSTTIIPTSIRRITLRNITTNDSSVSVVFPTDIKEITLDEFNGYAQFKGFTNELSMFACFNRGRFRSKRAKENDSMLDIYMEGATLFELRNFLPIVSSIYMSRVDIRQIGVLQLSANINELSISNSIGTVNFEFIPHFKGFEFQEMRMFDKMCHKLHFKKARNGQPSHLYVANFQIQETIHFRPEIDEYVFHNVIVIKPNYVAVDKNFKRVKLTNCKGRFKIPGFVSNDKFGTVDVYNGYCGHLEVTRQHEESFDILVRNLIFYKLVIRTNINTAEFDQVKVVKWLHIATSQCKRLILNKFTGPLFVPNITSFKALKLFYLQGLNTLSELPALGKQIRSTQETPVNVESNQVVTLSCTDIAMPIVIGGDNDVNISISKCTFPVNVIGVLIDAVADKSSFCVVSGTEFYLISSYEQEPSELKLVSHHFRGVWRVKKDIGFLSLIKITSTDDSVLQLNEGLHSIRLDSSKIDIDATHAKNLRTITLINTISIAYNPAIHHSLSYLSISDMNIDFGFDLVPSLSTFLLKNCILVPDVVIKVNEGISLLSISRFDGTIDMTRVTGLKNMKFNQGCTLYCDKCTRTPENSLLYIENYTFEHNVAFFDDIETIHLKNVRTAEKTKLTLGRRCKRLKLESLAVNIDLSQAALLEKVTLKDMSDLDVKDFLTRLSTVKILVLENVDIKNDLKLPYQIRIIILRRTILANNAHFIFNPKCNEVRLHHCIGVYDLSKIENLEVFGLHPELVKKSRFMVNLPSLNKLRELDIAYNLNNECLTYHCPMKYVNLQSLTVRTLDHLDKSTPYLQSSFTLYYILNSIDHNTWSYQKIFKYMPAYQPLSDSKTNFLSIKTNIFMNQFFTINLKNKLEYLNLVGCSLSKENVSVLKEFTSLHTLIIDCAFIDNSLFINVPDQLETLEIIDRKVHENLHVNLHNLDFTTVQSLKKHKSIKNIVLDESIMRYRPIFDCLPLKLESLKIKKFPDVVNFCAQSDQKIVVRRLTVLLDGPDTYPLTMIDSNPMISQYYQLFNLLRNYINFNELEELALEASGKLVSLDEKTYQIK
;
A
#
# COMPACT_ATOMS: atom_id res chain seq x y z
N MET A 1 49.79 0.61 25.46
CA MET A 1 50.13 -0.28 26.59
C MET A 1 51.08 0.45 27.53
N LEU A 2 50.93 0.31 28.85
CA LEU A 2 51.80 0.90 29.88
C LEU A 2 52.60 -0.22 30.58
N TYR A 3 53.93 -0.10 30.57
CA TYR A 3 54.89 -1.08 31.13
C TYR A 3 55.66 -0.52 32.34
N CYS A 4 55.14 0.50 33.00
CA CYS A 4 55.75 1.09 34.18
C CYS A 4 54.68 1.61 35.14
N ASN A 5 55.05 1.75 36.41
CA ASN A 5 54.23 2.51 37.35
C ASN A 5 54.29 3.98 36.93
N LEU A 6 53.15 4.55 36.56
CA LEU A 6 53.06 5.93 36.12
C LEU A 6 52.39 6.75 37.22
N TYR A 7 53.12 7.71 37.78
CA TYR A 7 52.59 8.70 38.73
C TYR A 7 52.33 9.98 37.97
N LEU A 8 51.05 10.38 37.88
CA LEU A 8 50.68 11.61 37.20
C LEU A 8 50.98 12.83 38.09
N PRO A 9 51.38 13.98 37.51
CA PRO A 9 51.70 15.20 38.27
C PRO A 9 50.55 15.70 39.14
N ASP A 10 50.90 16.30 40.28
CA ASP A 10 49.95 16.81 41.29
C ASP A 10 49.11 18.00 40.81
N ASN A 11 49.50 18.66 39.72
CA ASN A 11 48.80 19.77 39.10
C ASN A 11 48.00 19.38 37.84
N LEU A 12 47.87 18.08 37.54
CA LEU A 12 47.18 17.63 36.34
C LEU A 12 45.65 17.72 36.54
N GLU A 13 44.98 18.56 35.75
CA GLU A 13 43.52 18.76 35.85
C GLU A 13 42.71 17.73 35.05
N VAL A 14 43.25 17.24 33.93
CA VAL A 14 42.53 16.38 32.98
C VAL A 14 43.34 15.14 32.61
N VAL A 15 42.71 13.96 32.73
CA VAL A 15 43.27 12.67 32.30
C VAL A 15 42.30 11.99 31.35
N THR A 16 42.76 11.64 30.15
CA THR A 16 41.97 10.84 29.19
C THR A 16 42.78 9.64 28.71
N LEU A 17 42.22 8.44 28.84
CA LEU A 17 42.81 7.19 28.36
C LEU A 17 41.75 6.40 27.59
N GLU A 18 42.08 5.98 26.37
CA GLU A 18 41.18 5.19 25.54
C GLU A 18 41.89 3.94 25.06
N ARG A 19 41.26 2.78 25.29
CA ARG A 19 41.78 1.46 24.88
C ARG A 19 43.19 1.18 25.42
N THR A 20 43.47 1.67 26.62
CA THR A 20 44.78 1.54 27.26
C THR A 20 44.86 0.26 28.07
N GLU A 21 45.88 -0.55 27.79
CA GLU A 21 46.23 -1.70 28.61
C GLU A 21 47.39 -1.36 29.56
N ILE A 22 47.16 -1.50 30.87
CA ILE A 22 48.18 -1.40 31.91
C ILE A 22 48.61 -2.83 32.24
N MET A 23 49.87 -3.13 31.94
CA MET A 23 50.39 -4.48 32.08
C MET A 23 50.35 -4.95 33.54
N LYS A 24 50.20 -6.27 33.72
CA LYS A 24 50.21 -6.92 35.03
C LYS A 24 51.43 -6.45 35.83
N TYR A 25 51.25 -6.17 37.12
CA TYR A 25 52.24 -5.61 38.06
C TYR A 25 52.51 -4.10 37.98
N TYR A 26 51.98 -3.39 36.99
CA TYR A 26 52.07 -1.93 36.92
C TYR A 26 50.75 -1.26 37.33
N MET A 27 50.88 -0.04 37.82
CA MET A 27 49.77 0.77 38.31
C MET A 27 49.89 2.22 37.85
N LEU A 28 48.79 2.77 37.34
CA LEU A 28 48.67 4.21 37.10
C LEU A 28 48.12 4.89 38.36
N ASN A 29 48.86 5.84 38.90
CA ASN A 29 48.44 6.66 40.04
C ASN A 29 47.97 8.02 39.54
N VAL A 30 46.67 8.29 39.69
CA VAL A 30 46.04 9.58 39.36
C VAL A 30 45.97 10.40 40.65
N ASN A 31 46.47 11.63 40.64
CA ASN A 31 46.41 12.50 41.82
C ASN A 31 44.95 12.95 42.11
N ASP A 32 44.65 13.23 43.38
CA ASP A 32 43.39 13.83 43.86
C ASP A 32 43.08 15.23 43.25
N ALA A 33 44.05 15.91 42.64
CA ALA A 33 43.86 17.21 41.98
C ALA A 33 43.10 17.14 40.63
N CYS A 34 42.98 15.97 39.99
CA CYS A 34 42.30 15.85 38.70
C CYS A 34 40.80 16.16 38.80
N ASP A 35 40.34 17.17 38.05
CA ASP A 35 38.94 17.55 37.95
C ASP A 35 38.18 16.77 36.87
N LYS A 36 38.87 16.29 35.83
CA LYS A 36 38.26 15.47 34.78
C LYS A 36 39.08 14.22 34.49
N ILE A 37 38.51 13.05 34.76
CA ILE A 37 39.11 11.76 34.43
C ILE A 37 38.18 11.04 33.47
N THR A 38 38.69 10.57 32.34
CA THR A 38 37.94 9.75 31.37
C THR A 38 38.80 8.57 30.93
N MET A 39 38.36 7.37 31.24
CA MET A 39 39.03 6.12 30.91
C MET A 39 38.02 5.22 30.21
N THR A 40 38.26 4.86 28.96
CA THR A 40 37.31 4.07 28.15
C THR A 40 37.98 2.81 27.65
N LEU A 41 37.38 1.65 27.98
CA LEU A 41 37.88 0.32 27.61
C LEU A 41 39.34 0.08 28.07
N VAL A 42 39.62 0.40 29.34
CA VAL A 42 40.94 0.22 29.95
C VAL A 42 41.05 -1.18 30.56
N THR A 43 42.27 -1.73 30.58
CA THR A 43 42.61 -2.97 31.31
C THR A 43 43.78 -2.71 32.27
N GLY A 44 43.85 -3.47 33.37
CA GLY A 44 44.89 -3.35 34.40
C GLY A 44 44.54 -2.44 35.58
N ALA A 45 45.54 -2.09 36.41
CA ALA A 45 45.34 -1.44 37.71
C ALA A 45 45.51 0.08 37.67
N VAL A 46 44.52 0.80 38.20
CA VAL A 46 44.56 2.26 38.38
C VAL A 46 44.23 2.60 39.83
N HIS A 47 45.02 3.49 40.41
CA HIS A 47 44.77 4.07 41.71
C HIS A 47 44.24 5.50 41.56
N ILE A 48 42.95 5.67 41.84
CA ILE A 48 42.28 6.98 41.96
C ILE A 48 41.91 7.13 43.44
N PRO A 49 42.61 7.95 44.24
CA PRO A 49 42.48 7.91 45.70
C PRO A 49 41.06 8.20 46.18
N TYR A 50 40.37 9.17 45.58
CA TYR A 50 38.94 9.42 45.84
C TYR A 50 38.06 8.17 45.71
N ILE A 51 38.18 7.42 44.60
CA ILE A 51 37.37 6.23 44.33
C ILE A 51 37.72 5.07 45.26
N ARG A 52 39.01 4.89 45.55
CA ARG A 52 39.44 3.85 46.49
C ARG A 52 38.90 4.09 47.90
N ARG A 53 38.92 5.35 48.35
CA ARG A 53 38.39 5.75 49.67
C ARG A 53 36.86 5.60 49.76
N THR A 54 36.14 5.82 48.66
CA THR A 54 34.66 5.91 48.68
C THR A 54 33.96 4.62 48.25
N LEU A 55 34.45 3.92 47.23
CA LEU A 55 33.72 2.82 46.59
C LEU A 55 34.34 1.44 46.78
N ASN A 56 35.62 1.35 47.17
CA ASN A 56 36.36 0.08 47.33
C ASN A 56 36.08 -0.94 46.20
N ILE A 57 36.40 -0.54 44.97
CA ILE A 57 36.14 -1.31 43.75
C ILE A 57 37.33 -2.17 43.34
N GLN A 58 37.04 -3.33 42.78
CA GLN A 58 37.96 -4.16 42.01
C GLN A 58 37.56 -4.08 40.53
N PHE A 59 38.45 -3.55 39.70
CA PHE A 59 38.21 -3.47 38.25
C PHE A 59 38.18 -4.87 37.61
N GLN A 60 37.24 -5.10 36.69
CA GLN A 60 37.20 -6.35 35.91
C GLN A 60 38.22 -6.31 34.76
N ARG A 61 38.19 -7.30 33.85
CA ARG A 61 39.15 -7.42 32.75
C ARG A 61 39.17 -6.19 31.83
N ILE A 62 38.00 -5.65 31.51
CA ILE A 62 37.82 -4.44 30.70
C ILE A 62 36.82 -3.57 31.45
N TRP A 63 37.18 -2.30 31.63
CA TRP A 63 36.36 -1.37 32.40
C TRP A 63 36.45 0.04 31.83
N SER A 64 35.45 0.87 32.16
CA SER A 64 35.44 2.29 31.83
C SER A 64 35.10 3.11 33.06
N PHE A 65 35.62 4.33 33.12
CA PHE A 65 35.48 5.23 34.25
C PHE A 65 35.43 6.67 33.75
N LYS A 66 34.48 7.46 34.26
CA LYS A 66 34.41 8.90 34.00
C LYS A 66 34.13 9.62 35.32
N LEU A 67 34.95 10.62 35.63
CA LEU A 67 34.76 11.53 36.74
C LEU A 67 34.78 12.95 36.17
N LEU A 68 33.76 13.73 36.48
CA LEU A 68 33.73 15.17 36.26
C LEU A 68 33.46 15.85 37.60
N ARG A 69 34.47 16.56 38.11
CA ARG A 69 34.43 17.30 39.35
C ARG A 69 34.46 18.79 39.06
N TYR A 70 33.69 19.54 39.85
CA TYR A 70 33.73 21.00 39.88
C TYR A 70 33.80 21.42 41.35
N ARG A 71 34.97 21.93 41.77
CA ARG A 71 35.28 22.21 43.18
C ARG A 71 35.13 20.93 44.04
N ASN A 72 34.28 20.96 45.07
CA ASN A 72 34.05 19.84 45.98
C ASN A 72 32.86 18.95 45.56
N VAL A 73 32.27 19.19 44.39
CA VAL A 73 31.09 18.48 43.89
C VAL A 73 31.46 17.65 42.67
N ILE A 74 30.99 16.41 42.61
CA ILE A 74 31.13 15.56 41.43
C ILE A 74 29.86 15.70 40.60
N GLU A 75 29.97 16.42 39.49
CA GLU A 75 28.86 16.66 38.56
C GLU A 75 28.45 15.38 37.83
N GLU A 76 29.39 14.45 37.59
CA GLU A 76 29.14 13.19 36.91
C GLU A 76 30.16 12.12 37.31
N LEU A 77 29.67 10.93 37.71
CA LEU A 77 30.46 9.73 37.95
C LEU A 77 29.90 8.58 37.12
N VAL A 78 30.68 8.03 36.20
CA VAL A 78 30.34 6.84 35.41
C VAL A 78 31.34 5.74 35.71
N ILE A 79 30.87 4.56 36.06
CA ILE A 79 31.71 3.39 36.33
C ILE A 79 31.12 2.20 35.57
N ASP A 80 31.94 1.50 34.81
CA ASP A 80 31.53 0.36 33.97
C ASP A 80 32.50 -0.81 34.13
N GLY A 81 31.99 -2.00 34.42
CA GLY A 81 32.78 -3.23 34.49
C GLY A 81 33.62 -3.35 35.76
N VAL A 82 33.01 -3.15 36.94
CA VAL A 82 33.71 -3.29 38.23
C VAL A 82 32.97 -4.19 39.21
N LYS A 83 33.71 -4.75 40.16
CA LYS A 83 33.21 -5.53 41.28
C LYS A 83 33.33 -4.74 42.58
N LEU A 84 32.25 -4.64 43.35
CA LEU A 84 32.27 -3.96 44.65
C LEU A 84 32.69 -4.94 45.75
N MET A 85 33.70 -4.55 46.55
CA MET A 85 34.35 -5.45 47.51
C MET A 85 33.90 -5.25 48.96
N SER A 86 33.44 -4.05 49.32
CA SER A 86 32.96 -3.73 50.68
C SER A 86 31.58 -4.31 50.96
N SER A 87 31.30 -4.68 52.22
CA SER A 87 29.96 -5.08 52.70
C SER A 87 28.90 -3.98 52.55
N THR A 88 29.28 -2.70 52.63
CA THR A 88 28.38 -1.58 52.34
C THR A 88 29.16 -0.49 51.64
N THR A 89 28.65 -0.03 50.49
CA THR A 89 29.23 1.09 49.73
C THR A 89 28.28 2.27 49.79
N ILE A 90 28.62 3.31 50.56
CA ILE A 90 27.79 4.51 50.69
C ILE A 90 28.24 5.53 49.66
N ILE A 91 27.34 5.89 48.73
CA ILE A 91 27.60 6.92 47.74
C ILE A 91 27.62 8.29 48.43
N PRO A 92 28.69 9.09 48.30
CA PRO A 92 28.76 10.43 48.89
C PRO A 92 27.67 11.37 48.38
N THR A 93 27.15 12.24 49.26
CA THR A 93 26.16 13.29 48.92
C THR A 93 26.72 14.35 47.97
N SER A 94 28.05 14.45 47.82
CA SER A 94 28.70 15.37 46.88
C SER A 94 28.58 14.96 45.41
N ILE A 95 28.01 13.79 45.10
CA ILE A 95 27.79 13.33 43.72
C ILE A 95 26.39 13.74 43.24
N ARG A 96 26.32 14.49 42.14
CA ARG A 96 25.06 14.92 41.53
C ARG A 96 24.46 13.90 40.57
N ARG A 97 25.29 13.23 39.77
CA ARG A 97 24.87 12.22 38.80
C ARG A 97 25.79 11.02 38.86
N ILE A 98 25.20 9.83 39.00
CA ILE A 98 25.95 8.57 39.06
C ILE A 98 25.39 7.55 38.07
N THR A 99 26.28 6.93 37.30
CA THR A 99 25.98 5.84 36.37
C THR A 99 26.87 4.65 36.67
N LEU A 100 26.27 3.51 36.99
CA LEU A 100 26.92 2.25 37.33
C LEU A 100 26.50 1.19 36.31
N ARG A 101 27.43 0.74 35.46
CA ARG A 101 27.18 -0.27 34.41
C ARG A 101 27.97 -1.55 34.69
N ASN A 102 27.37 -2.71 34.41
CA ASN A 102 28.03 -4.01 34.55
C ASN A 102 28.68 -4.22 35.94
N ILE A 103 27.98 -3.77 36.99
CA ILE A 103 28.49 -3.88 38.36
C ILE A 103 28.03 -5.20 38.97
N THR A 104 28.97 -5.91 39.60
CA THR A 104 28.68 -7.11 40.39
C THR A 104 29.11 -6.92 41.83
N THR A 105 28.32 -7.36 42.80
CA THR A 105 28.74 -7.43 44.20
C THR A 105 29.31 -8.82 44.53
N ASN A 106 30.21 -8.91 45.53
CA ASN A 106 30.84 -10.18 45.93
C ASN A 106 29.89 -11.16 46.60
N ASP A 107 28.92 -10.62 47.33
CA ASP A 107 28.03 -11.36 48.22
C ASP A 107 26.68 -10.62 48.26
N SER A 108 25.64 -11.37 48.61
CA SER A 108 24.31 -10.89 48.95
C SER A 108 24.28 -9.93 50.15
N SER A 109 25.31 -9.95 51.00
CA SER A 109 25.45 -8.98 52.10
C SER A 109 25.90 -7.58 51.63
N VAL A 110 26.39 -7.46 50.38
CA VAL A 110 26.94 -6.20 49.86
C VAL A 110 25.84 -5.30 49.30
N SER A 111 25.63 -4.13 49.91
CA SER A 111 24.66 -3.13 49.44
C SER A 111 25.29 -1.80 49.05
N VAL A 112 24.73 -1.16 48.00
CA VAL A 112 25.09 0.21 47.59
C VAL A 112 24.03 1.18 48.08
N VAL A 113 24.41 2.14 48.91
CA VAL A 113 23.49 3.09 49.54
C VAL A 113 23.56 4.44 48.82
N PHE A 114 22.46 4.84 48.18
CA PHE A 114 22.31 6.12 47.50
C PHE A 114 21.60 7.15 48.40
N PRO A 115 22.17 8.34 48.62
CA PRO A 115 21.54 9.42 49.39
C PRO A 115 20.39 10.10 48.63
N THR A 116 19.61 10.92 49.36
CA THR A 116 18.42 11.66 48.87
C THR A 116 18.71 12.70 47.80
N ASP A 117 19.93 13.25 47.80
CA ASP A 117 20.24 14.51 47.10
C ASP A 117 20.80 14.31 45.70
N ILE A 118 20.92 13.06 45.23
CA ILE A 118 21.41 12.76 43.88
C ILE A 118 20.34 13.15 42.85
N LYS A 119 20.72 13.95 41.85
CA LYS A 119 19.82 14.41 40.78
C LYS A 119 19.48 13.30 39.77
N GLU A 120 20.46 12.45 39.45
CA GLU A 120 20.28 11.32 38.52
C GLU A 120 21.07 10.08 38.98
N ILE A 121 20.38 8.94 39.09
CA ILE A 121 20.98 7.64 39.37
C ILE A 121 20.67 6.74 38.17
N THR A 122 21.68 6.09 37.60
CA THR A 122 21.51 5.09 36.54
C THR A 122 22.29 3.82 36.90
N LEU A 123 21.59 2.70 37.05
CA LEU A 123 22.16 1.37 37.18
C LEU A 123 21.80 0.60 35.90
N ASP A 124 22.80 0.00 35.24
CA ASP A 124 22.61 -0.79 34.02
C ASP A 124 23.37 -2.11 34.15
N GLU A 125 22.70 -3.23 33.90
CA GLU A 125 23.22 -4.58 34.16
C GLU A 125 23.80 -4.75 35.58
N PHE A 126 23.15 -4.14 36.58
CA PHE A 126 23.58 -4.19 37.97
C PHE A 126 23.17 -5.52 38.62
N ASN A 127 24.11 -6.17 39.31
CA ASN A 127 23.88 -7.43 40.01
C ASN A 127 24.33 -7.31 41.47
N GLY A 128 23.36 -7.23 42.39
CA GLY A 128 23.58 -7.01 43.82
C GLY A 128 22.47 -6.18 44.48
N TYR A 129 22.70 -5.75 45.72
CA TYR A 129 21.72 -5.00 46.50
C TYR A 129 21.98 -3.49 46.41
N ALA A 130 20.91 -2.71 46.31
CA ALA A 130 20.95 -1.25 46.38
C ALA A 130 19.85 -0.71 47.31
N GLN A 131 20.23 0.27 48.11
CA GLN A 131 19.36 1.00 49.02
C GLN A 131 19.26 2.45 48.55
N PHE A 132 18.06 2.93 48.27
CA PHE A 132 17.82 4.28 47.79
C PHE A 132 17.09 5.12 48.86
N LYS A 133 17.76 6.15 49.37
CA LYS A 133 17.17 7.10 50.32
C LYS A 133 16.37 8.17 49.58
N GLY A 134 15.28 8.66 50.18
CA GLY A 134 14.52 9.80 49.66
C GLY A 134 13.51 9.49 48.56
N PHE A 135 13.14 8.22 48.38
CA PHE A 135 12.06 7.79 47.48
C PHE A 135 10.75 7.49 48.21
N THR A 136 10.80 7.45 49.55
CA THR A 136 9.78 6.91 50.46
C THR A 136 9.67 7.74 51.76
N ASN A 137 8.51 7.69 52.44
CA ASN A 137 8.23 8.52 53.64
C ASN A 137 8.99 8.09 54.91
N GLU A 138 9.25 6.79 55.11
CA GLU A 138 9.69 6.28 56.43
C GLU A 138 10.93 5.35 56.39
N LEU A 139 11.16 4.61 55.30
CA LEU A 139 12.23 3.60 55.17
C LEU A 139 12.86 3.65 53.79
N SER A 140 14.18 3.48 53.67
CA SER A 140 14.86 3.51 52.36
C SER A 140 14.34 2.41 51.43
N MET A 141 14.20 2.69 50.14
CA MET A 141 13.81 1.66 49.16
C MET A 141 14.95 0.66 48.98
N PHE A 142 14.75 -0.58 49.41
CA PHE A 142 15.73 -1.66 49.29
C PHE A 142 15.38 -2.60 48.14
N ALA A 143 16.32 -2.79 47.20
CA ALA A 143 16.15 -3.57 45.99
C ALA A 143 17.35 -4.51 45.75
N CYS A 144 17.09 -5.76 45.36
CA CYS A 144 18.10 -6.67 44.82
C CYS A 144 17.92 -6.76 43.31
N PHE A 145 18.98 -6.56 42.54
CA PHE A 145 18.95 -6.66 41.08
C PHE A 145 19.71 -7.89 40.62
N ASN A 146 19.17 -8.58 39.62
CA ASN A 146 19.85 -9.68 38.94
C ASN A 146 20.10 -9.29 37.47
N ARG A 147 21.24 -8.64 37.22
CA ARG A 147 21.54 -7.93 35.95
C ARG A 147 20.41 -6.97 35.54
N GLY A 148 19.84 -6.31 36.54
CA GLY A 148 18.71 -5.41 36.38
C GLY A 148 19.13 -4.00 36.02
N ARG A 149 18.15 -3.13 35.80
CA ARG A 149 18.33 -1.71 35.53
C ARG A 149 17.55 -0.87 36.51
N PHE A 150 18.09 0.28 36.84
CA PHE A 150 17.39 1.31 37.61
C PHE A 150 17.74 2.67 37.06
N ARG A 151 16.75 3.55 36.91
CA ARG A 151 17.00 4.95 36.62
C ARG A 151 16.10 5.82 37.48
N SER A 152 16.68 6.85 38.08
CA SER A 152 15.95 7.93 38.72
C SER A 152 16.45 9.25 38.15
N LYS A 153 15.53 10.14 37.76
CA LYS A 153 15.87 11.46 37.25
C LYS A 153 14.82 12.49 37.66
N ARG A 154 15.26 13.68 38.09
CA ARG A 154 14.37 14.83 38.31
C ARG A 154 13.96 15.45 36.98
N ALA A 155 12.67 15.77 36.81
CA ALA A 155 12.09 16.18 35.52
C ALA A 155 12.68 17.49 34.96
N LYS A 156 13.00 18.47 35.82
CA LYS A 156 13.75 19.70 35.49
C LYS A 156 14.69 20.07 36.64
N GLU A 157 15.67 20.93 36.39
CA GLU A 157 16.68 21.32 37.41
C GLU A 157 16.08 21.95 38.68
N ASN A 158 14.90 22.58 38.57
CA ASN A 158 14.17 23.20 39.67
C ASN A 158 12.90 22.42 40.07
N ASP A 159 12.62 21.28 39.42
CA ASP A 159 11.41 20.52 39.66
C ASP A 159 11.62 19.52 40.80
N SER A 160 10.62 19.41 41.68
CA SER A 160 10.60 18.40 42.74
C SER A 160 10.19 17.03 42.20
N MET A 161 9.63 16.96 40.98
CA MET A 161 9.10 15.73 40.40
C MET A 161 10.19 14.75 39.94
N LEU A 162 10.02 13.48 40.33
CA LEU A 162 10.96 12.38 40.13
C LEU A 162 10.36 11.27 39.26
N ASP A 163 11.09 10.84 38.23
CA ASP A 163 10.73 9.71 37.39
C ASP A 163 11.59 8.49 37.74
N ILE A 164 10.96 7.34 37.94
CA ILE A 164 11.61 6.09 38.33
C ILE A 164 11.40 5.03 37.25
N TYR A 165 12.48 4.40 36.81
CA TYR A 165 12.48 3.22 35.96
C TYR A 165 13.22 2.09 36.65
N MET A 166 12.64 0.88 36.66
CA MET A 166 13.21 -0.29 37.32
C MET A 166 12.93 -1.55 36.50
N GLU A 167 13.96 -2.36 36.27
CA GLU A 167 13.86 -3.60 35.51
C GLU A 167 14.65 -4.73 36.18
N GLY A 168 14.07 -5.93 36.31
CA GLY A 168 14.79 -7.11 36.80
C GLY A 168 15.25 -7.02 38.26
N ALA A 169 14.35 -6.62 39.16
CA ALA A 169 14.66 -6.38 40.57
C ALA A 169 13.66 -7.05 41.53
N THR A 170 14.07 -7.32 42.76
CA THR A 170 13.20 -7.73 43.87
C THR A 170 13.20 -6.62 44.93
N LEU A 171 12.03 -6.17 45.36
CA LEU A 171 11.86 -5.14 46.39
C LEU A 171 11.54 -5.78 47.76
N PHE A 172 12.19 -5.31 48.82
CA PHE A 172 12.10 -5.91 50.17
C PHE A 172 11.42 -5.02 51.21
N GLU A 173 11.61 -3.70 51.17
CA GLU A 173 11.21 -2.78 52.27
C GLU A 173 10.55 -1.48 51.77
N LEU A 174 9.66 -1.57 50.78
CA LEU A 174 8.98 -0.42 50.19
C LEU A 174 7.48 -0.48 50.48
N ARG A 175 6.96 0.41 51.34
CA ARG A 175 5.50 0.55 51.52
C ARG A 175 4.93 1.66 50.64
N ASN A 176 5.46 2.88 50.72
CA ASN A 176 4.82 4.07 50.12
C ASN A 176 5.84 4.94 49.38
N PHE A 177 5.59 5.25 48.10
CA PHE A 177 6.37 6.27 47.38
C PHE A 177 6.05 7.69 47.88
N LEU A 178 7.06 8.56 47.90
CA LEU A 178 6.85 9.97 48.23
C LEU A 178 5.94 10.67 47.20
N PRO A 179 5.23 11.73 47.61
CA PRO A 179 4.47 12.59 46.70
C PRO A 179 5.31 13.26 45.59
N ILE A 180 6.64 13.29 45.72
CA ILE A 180 7.55 13.81 44.70
C ILE A 180 7.69 12.87 43.49
N VAL A 181 7.29 11.60 43.59
CA VAL A 181 7.40 10.65 42.47
C VAL A 181 6.23 10.86 41.51
N SER A 182 6.57 11.20 40.27
CA SER A 182 5.60 11.59 39.24
C SER A 182 5.36 10.49 38.20
N SER A 183 6.38 9.69 37.89
CA SER A 183 6.28 8.59 36.94
C SER A 183 6.99 7.34 37.45
N ILE A 184 6.38 6.16 37.26
CA ILE A 184 6.94 4.88 37.69
C ILE A 184 6.84 3.86 36.56
N TYR A 185 7.98 3.31 36.16
CA TYR A 185 8.08 2.26 35.15
C TYR A 185 8.77 1.04 35.77
N MET A 186 8.06 -0.07 35.87
CA MET A 186 8.56 -1.33 36.42
C MET A 186 8.42 -2.44 35.39
N SER A 187 9.49 -3.20 35.18
CA SER A 187 9.48 -4.40 34.33
C SER A 187 10.17 -5.58 35.00
N ARG A 188 9.53 -6.75 35.09
CA ARG A 188 10.12 -7.93 35.73
C ARG A 188 10.57 -7.65 37.17
N VAL A 189 9.72 -6.95 37.93
CA VAL A 189 10.00 -6.57 39.33
C VAL A 189 9.17 -7.45 40.28
N ASP A 190 9.81 -8.14 41.22
CA ASP A 190 9.14 -8.89 42.28
C ASP A 190 8.92 -8.00 43.51
N ILE A 191 7.67 -7.76 43.84
CA ILE A 191 7.20 -6.94 44.96
C ILE A 191 6.48 -7.78 46.03
N ARG A 192 6.57 -9.11 46.00
CA ARG A 192 5.86 -9.96 46.99
C ARG A 192 6.33 -9.73 48.43
N GLN A 193 7.62 -9.43 48.62
CA GLN A 193 8.20 -9.32 49.96
C GLN A 193 7.79 -8.05 50.70
N ILE A 194 7.31 -7.02 49.99
CA ILE A 194 6.82 -5.78 50.60
C ILE A 194 5.34 -5.84 51.03
N GLY A 195 4.65 -6.93 50.69
CA GLY A 195 3.20 -7.07 50.87
C GLY A 195 2.41 -6.26 49.84
N VAL A 196 2.38 -4.93 50.01
CA VAL A 196 1.55 -4.02 49.19
C VAL A 196 2.31 -2.73 48.87
N LEU A 197 2.51 -2.45 47.57
CA LEU A 197 3.09 -1.20 47.10
C LEU A 197 2.04 -0.09 47.03
N GLN A 198 2.10 0.91 47.91
CA GLN A 198 1.20 2.05 47.88
C GLN A 198 1.75 3.18 46.99
N LEU A 199 0.93 3.61 46.03
CA LEU A 199 1.22 4.70 45.11
C LEU A 199 0.73 6.04 45.67
N SER A 200 1.45 7.14 45.39
CA SER A 200 1.00 8.48 45.81
C SER A 200 -0.05 9.06 44.84
N ALA A 201 -0.86 10.02 45.30
CA ALA A 201 -1.87 10.70 44.48
C ALA A 201 -1.26 11.55 43.33
N ASN A 202 0.04 11.83 43.40
CA ASN A 202 0.77 12.69 42.45
C ASN A 202 1.31 11.93 41.23
N ILE A 203 1.16 10.59 41.20
CA ILE A 203 1.61 9.81 40.05
C ILE A 203 0.77 10.19 38.82
N ASN A 204 1.48 10.66 37.80
CA ASN A 204 0.93 11.01 36.51
C ASN A 204 1.07 9.87 35.51
N GLU A 205 2.08 9.01 35.66
CA GLU A 205 2.30 7.89 34.75
C GLU A 205 2.79 6.66 35.52
N LEU A 206 2.15 5.52 35.28
CA LEU A 206 2.52 4.22 35.84
C LEU A 206 2.58 3.21 34.70
N SER A 207 3.63 2.41 34.64
CA SER A 207 3.73 1.27 33.72
C SER A 207 4.37 0.11 34.43
N ILE A 208 3.60 -0.92 34.75
CA ILE A 208 4.07 -2.15 35.38
C ILE A 208 3.96 -3.28 34.36
N SER A 209 5.03 -4.01 34.12
CA SER A 209 5.07 -5.13 33.17
C SER A 209 5.79 -6.33 33.75
N ASN A 210 5.21 -7.53 33.63
CA ASN A 210 5.83 -8.78 34.12
C ASN A 210 6.29 -8.76 35.59
N SER A 211 5.68 -7.91 36.41
CA SER A 211 5.96 -7.82 37.83
C SER A 211 5.03 -8.74 38.61
N ILE A 212 5.45 -9.15 39.80
CA ILE A 212 4.69 -10.07 40.68
C ILE A 212 4.53 -9.42 42.06
N GLY A 213 3.33 -9.45 42.64
CA GLY A 213 2.98 -8.94 43.97
C GLY A 213 1.82 -7.94 43.92
N THR A 214 1.54 -7.17 44.97
CA THR A 214 0.32 -6.34 45.05
C THR A 214 0.63 -4.86 44.97
N VAL A 215 -0.09 -4.11 44.13
CA VAL A 215 -0.02 -2.64 44.08
C VAL A 215 -1.35 -2.07 44.54
N ASN A 216 -1.31 -1.27 45.60
CA ASN A 216 -2.44 -0.50 46.10
C ASN A 216 -2.39 0.91 45.52
N PHE A 217 -3.52 1.30 44.96
CA PHE A 217 -3.74 2.57 44.30
C PHE A 217 -4.74 3.42 45.10
N GLU A 218 -4.97 3.16 46.38
CA GLU A 218 -5.98 3.81 47.21
C GLU A 218 -5.91 5.36 47.16
N PHE A 219 -4.70 5.91 46.98
CA PHE A 219 -4.49 7.36 46.82
C PHE A 219 -4.66 7.87 45.37
N ILE A 220 -4.77 6.97 44.40
CA ILE A 220 -5.22 7.24 43.03
C ILE A 220 -6.73 6.92 43.00
N PRO A 221 -7.60 7.94 43.02
CA PRO A 221 -8.97 7.74 43.45
C PRO A 221 -9.73 6.59 42.74
N HIS A 222 -10.24 5.63 43.53
CA HIS A 222 -11.06 4.44 43.18
C HIS A 222 -10.39 3.20 42.58
N PHE A 223 -9.08 3.06 42.74
CA PHE A 223 -8.45 1.75 42.60
C PHE A 223 -8.21 1.16 44.00
N LYS A 224 -8.85 0.04 44.36
CA LYS A 224 -8.60 -0.64 45.66
C LYS A 224 -7.33 -1.51 45.65
N GLY A 225 -6.92 -2.02 44.49
CA GLY A 225 -5.63 -2.68 44.30
C GLY A 225 -5.62 -3.56 43.04
N PHE A 226 -4.42 -3.86 42.53
CA PHE A 226 -4.22 -4.95 41.57
C PHE A 226 -3.25 -5.94 42.21
N GLU A 227 -3.66 -7.21 42.27
CA GLU A 227 -2.78 -8.31 42.62
C GLU A 227 -2.18 -8.90 41.34
N PHE A 228 -0.86 -8.85 41.23
CA PHE A 228 -0.08 -9.43 40.14
C PHE A 228 0.40 -10.80 40.58
N GLN A 229 -0.39 -11.85 40.34
CA GLN A 229 0.06 -13.22 40.57
C GLN A 229 0.73 -13.80 39.32
N GLU A 230 1.67 -14.72 39.51
CA GLU A 230 2.25 -15.51 38.43
C GLU A 230 1.20 -16.48 37.88
N MET A 231 0.36 -16.01 36.95
CA MET A 231 -0.65 -16.85 36.33
C MET A 231 -0.03 -17.76 35.28
N ARG A 232 0.11 -19.05 35.62
CA ARG A 232 0.54 -20.11 34.68
C ARG A 232 -0.44 -20.36 33.53
N MET A 233 -1.61 -19.73 33.51
CA MET A 233 -2.64 -19.97 32.47
C MET A 233 -2.33 -19.32 31.12
N PHE A 234 -1.39 -18.37 31.05
CA PHE A 234 -1.02 -17.70 29.80
C PHE A 234 0.44 -18.00 29.45
N ASP A 235 0.67 -19.12 28.75
CA ASP A 235 1.96 -19.80 28.51
C ASP A 235 3.15 -19.01 27.91
N LYS A 236 3.07 -17.67 27.79
CA LYS A 236 4.16 -16.78 27.31
C LYS A 236 3.83 -15.29 27.42
N MET A 237 2.67 -14.91 27.98
CA MET A 237 2.15 -13.55 27.83
C MET A 237 2.64 -12.63 28.95
N CYS A 238 3.01 -11.40 28.56
CA CYS A 238 3.51 -10.42 29.50
C CYS A 238 2.36 -9.68 30.20
N HIS A 239 2.24 -9.78 31.53
CA HIS A 239 1.32 -8.93 32.31
C HIS A 239 1.68 -7.47 32.06
N LYS A 240 0.72 -6.59 31.74
CA LYS A 240 1.00 -5.16 31.54
C LYS A 240 -0.13 -4.28 32.06
N LEU A 241 0.19 -3.39 32.99
CA LEU A 241 -0.69 -2.33 33.47
C LEU A 241 -0.03 -1.00 33.16
N HIS A 242 -0.71 -0.14 32.42
CA HIS A 242 -0.23 1.20 32.11
C HIS A 242 -1.35 2.21 32.36
N PHE A 243 -1.05 3.23 33.17
CA PHE A 243 -1.94 4.32 33.50
C PHE A 243 -1.23 5.63 33.21
N LYS A 244 -1.92 6.56 32.56
CA LYS A 244 -1.44 7.90 32.29
C LYS A 244 -2.53 8.93 32.55
N LYS A 245 -2.27 9.86 33.45
CA LYS A 245 -3.15 10.99 33.78
C LYS A 245 -3.13 12.02 32.66
N ALA A 246 -4.27 12.63 32.40
CA ALA A 246 -4.42 13.69 31.38
C ALA A 246 -3.49 14.88 31.68
N ARG A 247 -2.78 15.37 30.66
CA ARG A 247 -2.01 16.63 30.68
C ARG A 247 -2.27 17.39 29.39
N ASN A 248 -2.48 18.70 29.47
CA ASN A 248 -2.53 19.61 28.31
C ASN A 248 -3.45 19.13 27.15
N GLY A 249 -4.70 18.78 27.45
CA GLY A 249 -5.66 18.35 26.43
C GLY A 249 -5.51 16.90 25.95
N GLN A 250 -4.48 16.16 26.38
CA GLN A 250 -4.41 14.72 26.11
C GLN A 250 -5.38 13.95 27.01
N PRO A 251 -6.12 12.96 26.46
CA PRO A 251 -6.97 12.09 27.25
C PRO A 251 -6.13 11.24 28.21
N SER A 252 -6.66 11.03 29.39
CA SER A 252 -6.17 10.03 30.33
C SER A 252 -6.42 8.62 29.79
N HIS A 253 -5.45 7.74 29.98
CA HIS A 253 -5.43 6.43 29.35
C HIS A 253 -5.13 5.33 30.38
N LEU A 254 -5.95 4.28 30.37
CA LEU A 254 -5.73 3.06 31.15
C LEU A 254 -5.64 1.86 30.21
N TYR A 255 -4.53 1.14 30.27
CA TYR A 255 -4.28 -0.09 29.54
C TYR A 255 -3.99 -1.24 30.52
N VAL A 256 -4.79 -2.31 30.45
CA VAL A 256 -4.67 -3.50 31.29
C VAL A 256 -4.59 -4.73 30.39
N ALA A 257 -3.52 -5.51 30.49
CA ALA A 257 -3.33 -6.70 29.68
C ALA A 257 -2.92 -7.94 30.48
N ASN A 258 -3.58 -9.07 30.19
CA ASN A 258 -3.36 -10.40 30.77
C ASN A 258 -3.67 -10.49 32.27
N PHE A 259 -4.74 -9.84 32.75
CA PHE A 259 -5.12 -9.83 34.18
C PHE A 259 -6.36 -10.66 34.49
N GLN A 260 -6.41 -11.19 35.71
CA GLN A 260 -7.61 -11.73 36.32
C GLN A 260 -8.07 -10.80 37.44
N ILE A 261 -9.27 -10.24 37.29
CA ILE A 261 -9.87 -9.32 38.24
C ILE A 261 -10.83 -10.11 39.13
N GLN A 262 -10.51 -10.19 40.43
CA GLN A 262 -11.26 -10.96 41.43
C GLN A 262 -12.19 -10.11 42.30
N GLU A 263 -12.23 -8.79 42.08
CA GLU A 263 -13.07 -7.85 42.81
C GLU A 263 -13.79 -6.88 41.86
N THR A 264 -14.80 -6.17 42.35
CA THR A 264 -15.53 -5.19 41.55
C THR A 264 -14.75 -3.88 41.50
N ILE A 265 -14.43 -3.40 40.30
CA ILE A 265 -13.65 -2.18 40.07
C ILE A 265 -14.57 -1.10 39.50
N HIS A 266 -14.55 0.08 40.11
CA HIS A 266 -15.26 1.27 39.63
C HIS A 266 -14.28 2.36 39.24
N PHE A 267 -14.07 2.59 37.94
CA PHE A 267 -13.22 3.70 37.52
C PHE A 267 -13.93 5.04 37.66
N ARG A 268 -13.18 6.07 38.05
CA ARG A 268 -13.67 7.47 38.15
C ARG A 268 -13.73 8.18 36.79
N PRO A 269 -14.37 9.36 36.72
CA PRO A 269 -14.51 10.17 35.52
C PRO A 269 -13.20 10.70 34.93
N GLU A 270 -12.08 10.59 35.64
CA GLU A 270 -10.81 11.14 35.18
C GLU A 270 -10.11 10.27 34.13
N ILE A 271 -10.68 9.14 33.70
CA ILE A 271 -10.11 8.29 32.62
C ILE A 271 -10.99 8.42 31.36
N ASP A 272 -10.40 8.94 30.29
CA ASP A 272 -11.06 9.11 29.00
C ASP A 272 -11.04 7.82 28.17
N GLU A 273 -9.94 7.07 28.22
CA GLU A 273 -9.71 5.87 27.42
C GLU A 273 -9.40 4.63 28.25
N TYR A 274 -10.14 3.56 28.00
CA TYR A 274 -9.97 2.28 28.66
C TYR A 274 -9.66 1.19 27.65
N VAL A 275 -8.54 0.48 27.83
CA VAL A 275 -8.11 -0.62 26.95
C VAL A 275 -7.81 -1.85 27.80
N PHE A 276 -8.60 -2.90 27.61
CA PHE A 276 -8.43 -4.19 28.26
C PHE A 276 -8.06 -5.25 27.22
N HIS A 277 -7.03 -6.04 27.49
CA HIS A 277 -6.54 -7.10 26.61
C HIS A 277 -6.36 -8.41 27.39
N ASN A 278 -7.00 -9.51 27.00
CA ASN A 278 -6.94 -10.79 27.73
C ASN A 278 -7.28 -10.65 29.23
N VAL A 279 -8.29 -9.84 29.56
CA VAL A 279 -8.71 -9.60 30.96
C VAL A 279 -9.91 -10.47 31.33
N ILE A 280 -9.81 -11.22 32.44
CA ILE A 280 -10.86 -12.09 32.95
C ILE A 280 -11.42 -11.51 34.25
N VAL A 281 -12.70 -11.14 34.27
CA VAL A 281 -13.41 -10.68 35.47
C VAL A 281 -14.19 -11.84 36.09
N ILE A 282 -13.81 -12.25 37.29
CA ILE A 282 -14.39 -13.41 37.99
C ILE A 282 -15.75 -13.04 38.59
N LYS A 283 -16.78 -13.87 38.37
CA LYS A 283 -18.11 -13.69 38.96
C LYS A 283 -18.04 -13.86 40.49
N PRO A 284 -18.79 -13.07 41.29
CA PRO A 284 -19.82 -12.11 40.91
C PRO A 284 -19.29 -10.67 40.75
N ASN A 285 -18.05 -10.46 40.33
CA ASN A 285 -17.54 -9.10 40.15
C ASN A 285 -17.85 -8.54 38.76
N TYR A 286 -17.59 -7.24 38.60
CA TYR A 286 -17.63 -6.54 37.32
C TYR A 286 -16.66 -5.36 37.30
N VAL A 287 -16.33 -4.89 36.10
CA VAL A 287 -15.56 -3.67 35.88
C VAL A 287 -16.49 -2.57 35.37
N ALA A 288 -16.59 -1.45 36.06
CA ALA A 288 -17.42 -0.32 35.67
C ALA A 288 -16.58 0.84 35.12
N VAL A 289 -16.95 1.28 33.92
CA VAL A 289 -16.41 2.46 33.24
C VAL A 289 -17.29 3.68 33.56
N ASP A 290 -16.68 4.85 33.71
CA ASP A 290 -17.40 6.10 33.97
C ASP A 290 -18.25 6.55 32.77
N LYS A 291 -19.34 7.29 33.03
CA LYS A 291 -20.25 7.84 32.00
C LYS A 291 -19.59 8.80 31.02
N ASN A 292 -18.47 9.42 31.38
CA ASN A 292 -17.80 10.43 30.58
C ASN A 292 -16.69 9.88 29.66
N PHE A 293 -16.56 8.56 29.53
CA PHE A 293 -15.53 7.95 28.67
C PHE A 293 -15.58 8.48 27.22
N LYS A 294 -14.41 8.61 26.60
CA LYS A 294 -14.24 8.81 25.16
C LYS A 294 -14.11 7.49 24.42
N ARG A 295 -13.40 6.51 24.99
CA ARG A 295 -13.19 5.19 24.35
C ARG A 295 -13.11 4.05 25.35
N VAL A 296 -13.77 2.93 25.04
CA VAL A 296 -13.61 1.65 25.75
C VAL A 296 -13.31 0.58 24.73
N LYS A 297 -12.22 -0.17 24.94
CA LYS A 297 -11.78 -1.27 24.08
C LYS A 297 -11.53 -2.52 24.91
N LEU A 298 -12.32 -3.56 24.68
CA LEU A 298 -12.13 -4.89 25.23
C LEU A 298 -11.61 -5.79 24.12
N THR A 299 -10.48 -6.46 24.32
CA THR A 299 -9.92 -7.43 23.38
C THR A 299 -9.64 -8.70 24.15
N ASN A 300 -10.21 -9.81 23.71
CA ASN A 300 -10.09 -11.12 24.35
C ASN A 300 -10.48 -11.13 25.84
N CYS A 301 -11.40 -10.26 26.23
CA CYS A 301 -11.86 -10.18 27.62
C CYS A 301 -12.98 -11.18 27.89
N LYS A 302 -13.11 -11.60 29.15
CA LYS A 302 -14.21 -12.45 29.65
C LYS A 302 -14.73 -11.90 30.97
N GLY A 303 -16.02 -12.01 31.23
CA GLY A 303 -16.63 -11.57 32.49
C GLY A 303 -17.58 -10.39 32.31
N ARG A 304 -17.85 -9.64 33.39
CA ARG A 304 -18.88 -8.58 33.42
C ARG A 304 -18.27 -7.18 33.34
N PHE A 305 -18.77 -6.38 32.41
CA PHE A 305 -18.35 -4.99 32.19
C PHE A 305 -19.56 -4.06 32.21
N LYS A 306 -19.60 -3.07 33.11
CA LYS A 306 -20.62 -2.03 33.13
C LYS A 306 -20.17 -0.88 32.24
N ILE A 307 -20.68 -0.84 31.01
CA ILE A 307 -20.41 0.23 30.03
C ILE A 307 -21.67 1.09 29.93
N PRO A 308 -21.60 2.40 30.23
CA PRO A 308 -22.75 3.31 30.17
C PRO A 308 -23.47 3.22 28.81
N GLY A 309 -24.79 3.03 28.85
CA GLY A 309 -25.62 2.84 27.64
C GLY A 309 -25.80 1.40 27.17
N PHE A 310 -25.02 0.46 27.70
CA PHE A 310 -25.08 -0.96 27.35
C PHE A 310 -25.58 -1.76 28.54
N VAL A 311 -26.63 -2.56 28.33
CA VAL A 311 -27.31 -3.28 29.41
C VAL A 311 -27.57 -4.73 29.00
N SER A 312 -27.12 -5.69 29.82
CA SER A 312 -27.57 -7.09 29.81
C SER A 312 -28.77 -7.26 30.75
N ASN A 313 -29.33 -8.47 30.83
CA ASN A 313 -30.51 -8.77 31.65
C ASN A 313 -30.25 -8.77 33.17
N ASP A 314 -29.08 -8.32 33.64
CA ASP A 314 -28.75 -8.35 35.06
C ASP A 314 -29.23 -7.08 35.77
N LYS A 315 -29.51 -7.20 37.07
CA LYS A 315 -29.95 -6.07 37.92
C LYS A 315 -28.91 -4.94 37.99
N PHE A 316 -27.68 -5.20 37.57
CA PHE A 316 -26.53 -4.31 37.72
C PHE A 316 -26.24 -3.46 36.47
N GLY A 317 -26.88 -3.77 35.34
CA GLY A 317 -26.67 -3.08 34.07
C GLY A 317 -25.29 -3.35 33.46
N THR A 318 -24.77 -4.56 33.64
CA THR A 318 -23.48 -4.98 33.06
C THR A 318 -23.68 -5.68 31.72
N VAL A 319 -22.61 -5.84 30.95
CA VAL A 319 -22.54 -6.67 29.75
C VAL A 319 -21.70 -7.90 30.11
N ASP A 320 -22.31 -9.09 30.05
CA ASP A 320 -21.60 -10.35 30.21
C ASP A 320 -20.93 -10.75 28.88
N VAL A 321 -19.60 -10.85 28.89
CA VAL A 321 -18.77 -11.30 27.77
C VAL A 321 -18.36 -12.76 28.01
N TYR A 322 -18.95 -13.70 27.26
CA TYR A 322 -18.84 -15.14 27.55
C TYR A 322 -17.70 -15.86 26.81
N ASN A 323 -17.23 -15.36 25.67
CA ASN A 323 -16.23 -16.02 24.84
C ASN A 323 -15.05 -15.07 24.55
N GLY A 324 -13.88 -15.37 25.15
CA GLY A 324 -12.74 -14.44 25.21
C GLY A 324 -11.61 -14.74 24.23
N TYR A 325 -11.70 -15.77 23.39
CA TYR A 325 -10.65 -16.03 22.39
C TYR A 325 -10.97 -15.29 21.08
N CYS A 326 -10.14 -14.31 20.72
CA CYS A 326 -10.28 -13.45 19.53
C CYS A 326 -11.47 -12.47 19.53
N GLY A 327 -12.15 -12.30 20.68
CA GLY A 327 -13.27 -11.37 20.84
C GLY A 327 -12.82 -9.91 20.89
N HIS A 328 -13.58 -8.99 20.31
CA HIS A 328 -13.29 -7.56 20.33
C HIS A 328 -14.57 -6.74 20.53
N LEU A 329 -14.57 -5.81 21.47
CA LEU A 329 -15.62 -4.81 21.67
C LEU A 329 -14.92 -3.45 21.76
N GLU A 330 -15.34 -2.50 20.93
CA GLU A 330 -14.86 -1.13 20.99
C GLU A 330 -16.05 -0.17 20.93
N VAL A 331 -16.08 0.79 21.86
CA VAL A 331 -17.09 1.83 21.93
C VAL A 331 -16.37 3.17 21.99
N THR A 332 -16.62 4.03 21.02
CA THR A 332 -15.97 5.34 20.89
C THR A 332 -17.01 6.44 20.81
N ARG A 333 -16.90 7.48 21.63
CA ARG A 333 -17.78 8.65 21.64
C ARG A 333 -17.31 9.66 20.61
N GLN A 334 -18.16 10.03 19.66
CA GLN A 334 -17.84 11.00 18.59
C GLN A 334 -18.21 12.43 18.98
N HIS A 335 -19.43 12.62 19.49
CA HIS A 335 -19.95 13.89 20.01
C HIS A 335 -20.66 13.65 21.36
N GLU A 336 -21.16 14.69 22.03
CA GLU A 336 -21.68 14.60 23.41
C GLU A 336 -22.67 13.44 23.65
N GLU A 337 -23.40 12.95 22.64
CA GLU A 337 -24.35 11.85 22.84
C GLU A 337 -24.29 10.71 21.80
N SER A 338 -23.34 10.72 20.86
CA SER A 338 -23.30 9.76 19.74
C SER A 338 -22.07 8.86 19.78
N PHE A 339 -22.28 7.56 19.59
CA PHE A 339 -21.25 6.53 19.74
C PHE A 339 -21.05 5.72 18.47
N ASP A 340 -19.79 5.37 18.19
CA ASP A 340 -19.42 4.29 17.29
C ASP A 340 -19.16 3.01 18.08
N ILE A 341 -19.70 1.89 17.61
CA ILE A 341 -19.70 0.60 18.27
C ILE A 341 -19.14 -0.42 17.29
N LEU A 342 -18.10 -1.14 17.69
CA LEU A 342 -17.54 -2.25 16.93
C LEU A 342 -17.50 -3.49 17.81
N VAL A 343 -18.09 -4.58 17.33
CA VAL A 343 -18.18 -5.84 18.04
C VAL A 343 -17.76 -6.96 17.10
N ARG A 344 -16.71 -7.73 17.45
CA ARG A 344 -16.23 -8.86 16.64
C ARG A 344 -16.08 -10.13 17.45
N ASN A 345 -16.52 -11.26 16.91
CA ASN A 345 -16.31 -12.61 17.48
C ASN A 345 -16.78 -12.76 18.95
N LEU A 346 -17.88 -12.09 19.33
CA LEU A 346 -18.39 -12.13 20.70
C LEU A 346 -19.75 -12.82 20.80
N ILE A 347 -20.00 -13.45 21.95
CA ILE A 347 -21.27 -14.07 22.27
C ILE A 347 -21.90 -13.34 23.46
N PHE A 348 -23.09 -12.81 23.25
CA PHE A 348 -23.90 -12.18 24.29
C PHE A 348 -25.15 -13.02 24.56
N TYR A 349 -25.57 -13.10 25.82
CA TYR A 349 -26.88 -13.66 26.13
C TYR A 349 -28.00 -12.68 25.71
N LYS A 350 -27.89 -11.41 26.13
CA LYS A 350 -28.76 -10.30 25.75
C LYS A 350 -27.92 -9.03 25.69
N LEU A 351 -28.15 -8.16 24.70
CA LEU A 351 -27.48 -6.88 24.57
C LEU A 351 -28.52 -5.79 24.29
N VAL A 352 -28.62 -4.79 25.15
CA VAL A 352 -29.49 -3.62 24.97
C VAL A 352 -28.63 -2.37 24.85
N ILE A 353 -28.77 -1.62 23.77
CA ILE A 353 -28.05 -0.37 23.50
C ILE A 353 -29.05 0.78 23.58
N ARG A 354 -28.85 1.69 24.53
CA ARG A 354 -29.76 2.82 24.81
C ARG A 354 -29.22 4.19 24.40
N THR A 355 -27.99 4.25 23.88
CA THR A 355 -27.32 5.48 23.45
C THR A 355 -27.51 5.74 21.97
N ASN A 356 -27.37 7.00 21.52
CA ASN A 356 -27.44 7.32 20.10
C ASN A 356 -26.22 6.75 19.38
N ILE A 357 -26.45 6.15 18.21
CA ILE A 357 -25.44 5.42 17.46
C ILE A 357 -25.12 6.20 16.18
N ASN A 358 -23.86 6.57 15.99
CA ASN A 358 -23.38 7.02 14.69
C ASN A 358 -23.14 5.80 13.79
N THR A 359 -22.33 4.84 14.25
CA THR A 359 -22.10 3.57 13.56
C THR A 359 -22.14 2.40 14.54
N ALA A 360 -22.85 1.33 14.21
CA ALA A 360 -22.72 0.05 14.92
C ALA A 360 -22.36 -1.06 13.94
N GLU A 361 -21.22 -1.71 14.17
CA GLU A 361 -20.70 -2.83 13.38
C GLU A 361 -20.61 -4.08 14.26
N PHE A 362 -21.31 -5.15 13.85
CA PHE A 362 -21.30 -6.46 14.49
C PHE A 362 -20.80 -7.51 13.50
N ASP A 363 -19.59 -8.02 13.70
CA ASP A 363 -18.95 -9.02 12.85
C ASP A 363 -18.79 -10.36 13.60
N GLN A 364 -19.40 -11.44 13.10
CA GLN A 364 -19.35 -12.76 13.72
C GLN A 364 -19.84 -12.75 15.17
N VAL A 365 -20.90 -11.97 15.45
CA VAL A 365 -21.49 -11.82 16.78
C VAL A 365 -22.69 -12.72 16.92
N LYS A 366 -22.77 -13.47 18.03
CA LYS A 366 -23.94 -14.27 18.39
C LYS A 366 -24.66 -13.67 19.59
N VAL A 367 -25.95 -13.40 19.46
CA VAL A 367 -26.81 -12.95 20.56
C VAL A 367 -27.90 -13.99 20.82
N VAL A 368 -27.86 -14.65 21.98
CA VAL A 368 -28.72 -15.81 22.27
C VAL A 368 -30.20 -15.42 22.38
N LYS A 369 -30.51 -14.32 23.09
CA LYS A 369 -31.88 -13.89 23.36
C LYS A 369 -32.35 -12.78 22.44
N TRP A 370 -31.70 -11.61 22.48
CA TRP A 370 -31.93 -10.51 21.53
C TRP A 370 -30.89 -9.38 21.67
N LEU A 371 -30.61 -8.73 20.54
CA LEU A 371 -29.98 -7.42 20.44
C LEU A 371 -31.07 -6.36 20.32
N HIS A 372 -31.25 -5.51 21.33
CA HIS A 372 -32.22 -4.43 21.34
C HIS A 372 -31.52 -3.07 21.23
N ILE A 373 -31.60 -2.42 20.07
CA ILE A 373 -31.16 -1.04 19.90
C ILE A 373 -32.36 -0.14 20.17
N ALA A 374 -32.43 0.38 21.40
CA ALA A 374 -33.58 1.13 21.91
C ALA A 374 -33.53 2.63 21.59
N THR A 375 -32.43 3.12 21.03
CA THR A 375 -32.30 4.54 20.62
C THR A 375 -33.17 4.84 19.40
N SER A 376 -33.61 6.10 19.29
CA SER A 376 -34.25 6.64 18.08
C SER A 376 -33.26 7.02 16.98
N GLN A 377 -31.95 7.03 17.27
CA GLN A 377 -30.92 7.49 16.34
C GLN A 377 -29.86 6.42 16.12
N CYS A 378 -29.85 5.83 14.91
CA CYS A 378 -28.76 4.98 14.43
C CYS A 378 -28.46 5.34 12.97
N LYS A 379 -27.39 6.09 12.71
CA LYS A 379 -27.08 6.51 11.32
C LYS A 379 -26.62 5.33 10.47
N ARG A 380 -25.77 4.44 10.99
CA ARG A 380 -25.18 3.33 10.24
C ARG A 380 -25.23 2.02 11.04
N LEU A 381 -25.82 0.97 10.47
CA LEU A 381 -25.85 -0.37 11.06
C LEU A 381 -25.22 -1.38 10.10
N ILE A 382 -24.21 -2.11 10.57
CA ILE A 382 -23.47 -3.12 9.82
C ILE A 382 -23.53 -4.43 10.60
N LEU A 383 -24.15 -5.47 10.04
CA LEU A 383 -24.22 -6.81 10.59
C LEU A 383 -23.56 -7.77 9.61
N ASN A 384 -22.46 -8.38 10.00
CA ASN A 384 -21.74 -9.38 9.21
C ASN A 384 -21.67 -10.69 9.99
N LYS A 385 -22.18 -11.79 9.44
CA LYS A 385 -22.24 -13.10 10.14
C LYS A 385 -22.85 -13.00 11.54
N PHE A 386 -23.82 -12.10 11.72
CA PHE A 386 -24.54 -11.93 12.97
C PHE A 386 -25.61 -13.02 13.11
N THR A 387 -25.69 -13.62 14.31
CA THR A 387 -26.66 -14.69 14.62
C THR A 387 -27.43 -14.32 15.87
N GLY A 388 -28.74 -14.13 15.77
CA GLY A 388 -29.59 -13.86 16.91
C GLY A 388 -30.78 -12.95 16.59
N PRO A 389 -31.74 -12.80 17.52
CA PRO A 389 -32.86 -11.88 17.35
C PRO A 389 -32.39 -10.42 17.39
N LEU A 390 -32.85 -9.58 16.46
CA LEU A 390 -32.58 -8.14 16.41
C LEU A 390 -33.88 -7.36 16.60
N PHE A 391 -33.86 -6.36 17.48
CA PHE A 391 -34.98 -5.48 17.78
C PHE A 391 -34.54 -4.02 17.70
N VAL A 392 -35.10 -3.27 16.75
CA VAL A 392 -34.75 -1.88 16.42
C VAL A 392 -36.01 -1.00 16.35
N PRO A 393 -36.88 -0.99 17.39
CA PRO A 393 -38.25 -0.50 17.28
C PRO A 393 -38.37 1.01 17.02
N ASN A 394 -37.36 1.79 17.43
CA ASN A 394 -37.44 3.26 17.46
C ASN A 394 -36.67 3.92 16.30
N ILE A 395 -35.97 3.16 15.45
CA ILE A 395 -35.18 3.70 14.35
C ILE A 395 -36.07 3.81 13.12
N THR A 396 -36.41 5.04 12.72
CA THR A 396 -37.29 5.31 11.57
C THR A 396 -36.56 5.32 10.23
N SER A 397 -35.24 5.51 10.22
CA SER A 397 -34.40 5.48 9.01
C SER A 397 -32.93 5.23 9.33
N PHE A 398 -32.19 4.66 8.36
CA PHE A 398 -30.73 4.53 8.39
C PHE A 398 -30.13 5.36 7.25
N LYS A 399 -28.96 5.98 7.46
CA LYS A 399 -28.14 6.50 6.34
C LYS A 399 -27.36 5.38 5.65
N ALA A 400 -26.97 4.35 6.40
CA ALA A 400 -26.40 3.14 5.82
C ALA A 400 -26.83 1.88 6.57
N LEU A 401 -27.25 0.86 5.83
CA LEU A 401 -27.61 -0.45 6.37
C LEU A 401 -26.88 -1.55 5.59
N LYS A 402 -26.03 -2.31 6.27
CA LYS A 402 -25.25 -3.39 5.65
C LYS A 402 -25.51 -4.71 6.37
N LEU A 403 -26.06 -5.70 5.68
CA LEU A 403 -26.46 -7.00 6.19
C LEU A 403 -25.75 -8.09 5.38
N PHE A 404 -24.85 -8.85 6.00
CA PHE A 404 -24.03 -9.86 5.32
C PHE A 404 -24.07 -11.19 6.07
N TYR A 405 -24.28 -12.30 5.37
CA TYR A 405 -24.15 -13.67 5.90
C TYR A 405 -25.01 -13.97 7.16
N LEU A 406 -26.22 -13.44 7.24
CA LEU A 406 -27.07 -13.60 8.42
C LEU A 406 -27.77 -14.97 8.37
N GLN A 407 -27.54 -15.83 9.37
CA GLN A 407 -28.04 -17.22 9.37
C GLN A 407 -29.36 -17.43 10.12
N GLY A 408 -29.84 -16.44 10.87
CA GLY A 408 -31.13 -16.49 11.53
C GLY A 408 -31.42 -15.19 12.28
N LEU A 409 -32.34 -14.39 11.75
CA LEU A 409 -33.00 -13.33 12.49
C LEU A 409 -34.42 -13.80 12.82
N ASN A 410 -34.69 -14.03 14.09
CA ASN A 410 -36.07 -14.05 14.57
C ASN A 410 -36.42 -12.62 14.96
N THR A 411 -37.17 -11.92 14.13
CA THR A 411 -37.82 -10.68 14.53
C THR A 411 -39.09 -11.07 15.29
N LEU A 412 -39.23 -10.66 16.55
CA LEU A 412 -40.48 -10.87 17.29
C LEU A 412 -41.42 -9.74 16.87
N SER A 413 -42.41 -10.04 16.02
CA SER A 413 -43.44 -9.08 15.59
C SER A 413 -44.49 -8.82 16.68
N GLU A 414 -44.56 -9.64 17.72
CA GLU A 414 -45.46 -9.44 18.86
C GLU A 414 -44.88 -8.40 19.84
N LEU A 415 -45.16 -7.12 19.59
CA LEU A 415 -45.26 -6.15 20.67
C LEU A 415 -46.57 -6.43 21.41
N PRO A 416 -46.56 -6.75 22.72
CA PRO A 416 -47.80 -6.76 23.49
C PRO A 416 -48.38 -5.36 23.45
N ALA A 417 -49.64 -5.24 23.00
CA ALA A 417 -50.43 -4.03 23.08
C ALA A 417 -50.60 -3.62 24.56
N LEU A 418 -49.60 -2.94 25.11
CA LEU A 418 -49.63 -2.44 26.48
C LEU A 418 -50.29 -1.06 26.45
N GLY A 419 -51.62 -1.02 26.58
CA GLY A 419 -52.33 0.26 26.59
C GLY A 419 -53.85 0.21 26.66
N LYS A 420 -54.42 -0.40 27.72
CA LYS A 420 -55.54 0.16 28.50
C LYS A 420 -55.98 -0.80 29.61
N GLN A 421 -55.58 -0.48 30.83
CA GLN A 421 -56.30 -0.91 32.03
C GLN A 421 -57.72 -0.31 32.01
N ILE A 422 -58.74 -1.16 31.99
CA ILE A 422 -60.04 -0.84 32.57
C ILE A 422 -60.29 -1.88 33.66
N ARG A 423 -60.41 -1.38 34.90
CA ARG A 423 -60.84 -2.11 36.08
C ARG A 423 -62.28 -2.59 35.89
N SER A 424 -62.59 -3.84 36.24
CA SER A 424 -63.56 -4.17 37.30
C SER A 424 -63.96 -5.65 37.29
N THR A 425 -63.76 -6.27 38.46
CA THR A 425 -64.60 -7.28 39.14
C THR A 425 -64.87 -8.68 38.56
N GLN A 426 -64.58 -9.61 39.46
CA GLN A 426 -65.25 -10.87 39.80
C GLN A 426 -64.93 -12.16 39.01
N GLU A 427 -64.13 -12.98 39.70
CA GLU A 427 -64.25 -14.43 39.93
C GLU A 427 -65.09 -15.28 38.96
N THR A 428 -64.42 -16.26 38.34
CA THR A 428 -64.72 -17.69 38.56
C THR A 428 -63.55 -18.55 38.05
N PRO A 429 -63.26 -19.72 38.66
CA PRO A 429 -62.14 -20.57 38.26
C PRO A 429 -62.62 -21.64 37.28
N VAL A 430 -61.99 -21.75 36.10
CA VAL A 430 -62.11 -22.95 35.27
C VAL A 430 -60.74 -23.32 34.72
N ASN A 431 -60.22 -24.43 35.26
CA ASN A 431 -59.21 -25.31 34.66
C ASN A 431 -59.57 -25.64 33.21
N VAL A 432 -58.65 -25.45 32.26
CA VAL A 432 -58.35 -26.43 31.19
C VAL A 432 -56.92 -26.18 30.68
N GLU A 433 -56.08 -27.19 30.82
CA GLU A 433 -54.81 -27.34 30.10
C GLU A 433 -55.06 -27.43 28.59
N SER A 434 -54.45 -26.55 27.80
CA SER A 434 -54.15 -26.85 26.39
C SER A 434 -52.90 -26.09 25.94
N ASN A 435 -51.76 -26.80 25.96
CA ASN A 435 -50.57 -26.40 25.23
C ASN A 435 -50.80 -26.60 23.72
N GLN A 436 -51.52 -25.68 23.08
CA GLN A 436 -51.45 -25.53 21.63
C GLN A 436 -50.22 -24.67 21.30
N VAL A 437 -49.13 -25.33 20.92
CA VAL A 437 -48.02 -24.69 20.22
C VAL A 437 -48.53 -24.29 18.84
N VAL A 438 -49.03 -23.06 18.71
CA VAL A 438 -49.30 -22.45 17.41
C VAL A 438 -47.95 -22.31 16.71
N THR A 439 -47.68 -23.21 15.77
CA THR A 439 -46.55 -23.12 14.86
C THR A 439 -46.91 -22.06 13.82
N LEU A 440 -46.69 -20.78 14.15
CA LEU A 440 -46.72 -19.71 13.16
C LEU A 440 -45.65 -20.03 12.12
N SER A 441 -46.08 -20.26 10.88
CA SER A 441 -45.15 -20.47 9.77
C SER A 441 -44.29 -19.22 9.66
N CYS A 442 -42.98 -19.38 9.76
CA CYS A 442 -41.99 -18.29 9.85
C CYS A 442 -41.83 -17.50 8.53
N THR A 443 -42.85 -17.51 7.65
CA THR A 443 -42.81 -16.89 6.32
C THR A 443 -43.27 -15.44 6.30
N ASP A 444 -43.99 -14.97 7.34
CA ASP A 444 -44.57 -13.62 7.36
C ASP A 444 -43.74 -12.55 8.09
N ILE A 445 -42.59 -12.90 8.67
CA ILE A 445 -41.78 -11.95 9.42
C ILE A 445 -40.76 -11.26 8.52
N ALA A 446 -41.24 -10.42 7.61
CA ALA A 446 -40.39 -9.49 6.88
C ALA A 446 -39.98 -8.34 7.81
N MET A 447 -38.70 -7.98 7.85
CA MET A 447 -38.25 -6.71 8.44
C MET A 447 -38.61 -5.60 7.44
N PRO A 448 -39.64 -4.75 7.69
CA PRO A 448 -39.95 -3.68 6.76
C PRO A 448 -38.86 -2.61 6.90
N ILE A 449 -37.96 -2.55 5.92
CA ILE A 449 -37.05 -1.41 5.83
C ILE A 449 -37.79 -0.35 5.02
N VAL A 450 -38.47 0.56 5.73
CA VAL A 450 -39.06 1.74 5.11
C VAL A 450 -37.92 2.67 4.73
N ILE A 451 -37.62 2.76 3.44
CA ILE A 451 -36.71 3.78 2.91
C ILE A 451 -37.50 5.10 2.88
N GLY A 452 -37.60 5.77 4.02
CA GLY A 452 -38.34 7.02 4.16
C GLY A 452 -37.53 8.25 3.73
N GLY A 453 -38.06 9.00 2.76
CA GLY A 453 -37.66 10.37 2.39
C GLY A 453 -36.39 10.52 1.55
N ASP A 454 -36.23 11.70 0.95
CA ASP A 454 -35.19 12.16 0.00
C ASP A 454 -33.72 12.09 0.49
N ASN A 455 -33.41 11.27 1.49
CA ASN A 455 -32.08 11.17 2.08
C ASN A 455 -31.24 10.07 1.40
N ASP A 456 -29.93 10.33 1.30
CA ASP A 456 -28.89 9.41 0.80
C ASP A 456 -28.79 8.13 1.67
N VAL A 457 -29.53 7.08 1.29
CA VAL A 457 -29.50 5.78 1.96
C VAL A 457 -28.67 4.77 1.17
N ASN A 458 -27.59 4.28 1.79
CA ASN A 458 -26.77 3.18 1.30
C ASN A 458 -27.20 1.83 1.91
N ILE A 459 -27.83 0.96 1.14
CA ILE A 459 -28.26 -0.39 1.55
C ILE A 459 -27.38 -1.44 0.89
N SER A 460 -26.94 -2.44 1.65
CA SER A 460 -26.26 -3.62 1.11
C SER A 460 -26.72 -4.85 1.87
N ILE A 461 -27.32 -5.81 1.19
CA ILE A 461 -27.84 -7.06 1.74
C ILE A 461 -27.21 -8.18 0.91
N SER A 462 -26.53 -9.14 1.52
CA SER A 462 -25.97 -10.29 0.78
C SER A 462 -25.96 -11.53 1.65
N LYS A 463 -26.42 -12.65 1.06
CA LYS A 463 -26.35 -14.00 1.66
C LYS A 463 -27.03 -14.11 3.04
N CYS A 464 -28.14 -13.39 3.24
CA CYS A 464 -29.03 -13.59 4.37
C CYS A 464 -29.85 -14.87 4.15
N THR A 465 -30.27 -15.57 5.22
CA THR A 465 -31.11 -16.78 5.12
C THR A 465 -32.61 -16.50 5.18
N PHE A 466 -33.00 -15.26 5.47
CA PHE A 466 -34.39 -14.85 5.66
C PHE A 466 -34.75 -13.71 4.69
N PRO A 467 -36.03 -13.61 4.32
CA PRO A 467 -36.55 -12.55 3.47
C PRO A 467 -36.39 -11.14 4.08
N VAL A 468 -35.84 -10.19 3.33
CA VAL A 468 -35.80 -8.76 3.70
C VAL A 468 -36.67 -7.96 2.74
N ASN A 469 -37.73 -7.32 3.24
CA ASN A 469 -38.62 -6.51 2.40
C ASN A 469 -38.05 -5.10 2.24
N VAL A 470 -37.65 -4.77 1.02
CA VAL A 470 -37.10 -3.46 0.66
C VAL A 470 -38.21 -2.65 0.01
N ILE A 471 -38.91 -1.88 0.82
CA ILE A 471 -40.08 -1.09 0.41
C ILE A 471 -39.60 0.17 -0.33
N GLY A 472 -40.19 0.45 -1.49
CA GLY A 472 -40.04 1.73 -2.19
C GLY A 472 -38.98 1.79 -3.30
N VAL A 473 -38.27 0.70 -3.58
CA VAL A 473 -37.31 0.63 -4.70
C VAL A 473 -37.95 0.03 -5.95
N LEU A 474 -38.53 -1.15 -5.81
CA LEU A 474 -39.27 -1.86 -6.85
C LEU A 474 -40.74 -1.96 -6.44
N ILE A 475 -41.65 -1.75 -7.39
CA ILE A 475 -43.09 -1.95 -7.22
C ILE A 475 -43.61 -3.00 -8.21
N ASP A 476 -44.58 -3.79 -7.78
CA ASP A 476 -45.39 -4.59 -8.70
C ASP A 476 -46.24 -3.62 -9.53
N ALA A 477 -46.00 -3.58 -10.84
CA ALA A 477 -46.66 -2.63 -11.74
C ALA A 477 -48.16 -2.93 -11.92
N VAL A 478 -48.59 -4.15 -11.64
CA VAL A 478 -50.00 -4.58 -11.74
C VAL A 478 -50.74 -4.33 -10.43
N ALA A 479 -50.12 -4.69 -9.30
CA ALA A 479 -50.77 -4.59 -7.99
C ALA A 479 -50.61 -3.22 -7.31
N ASP A 480 -49.69 -2.37 -7.79
CA ASP A 480 -49.23 -1.12 -7.14
C ASP A 480 -48.83 -1.34 -5.67
N LYS A 481 -48.31 -2.54 -5.37
CA LYS A 481 -47.84 -2.92 -4.03
C LYS A 481 -46.32 -2.95 -4.01
N SER A 482 -45.73 -2.36 -2.97
CA SER A 482 -44.29 -2.25 -2.77
C SER A 482 -43.78 -3.34 -1.81
N SER A 483 -43.89 -4.60 -2.19
CA SER A 483 -43.37 -5.74 -1.42
C SER A 483 -42.31 -6.50 -2.21
N PHE A 484 -41.13 -5.90 -2.37
CA PHE A 484 -39.98 -6.59 -2.97
C PHE A 484 -39.15 -7.26 -1.89
N CYS A 485 -38.96 -8.57 -2.01
CA CYS A 485 -38.39 -9.38 -0.96
C CYS A 485 -37.03 -9.97 -1.39
N VAL A 486 -35.96 -9.60 -0.68
CA VAL A 486 -34.62 -10.16 -0.87
C VAL A 486 -34.56 -11.51 -0.15
N VAL A 487 -34.64 -12.60 -0.92
CA VAL A 487 -34.71 -13.98 -0.39
C VAL A 487 -33.33 -14.58 -0.12
N SER A 488 -33.32 -15.76 0.50
CA SER A 488 -32.08 -16.46 0.86
C SER A 488 -31.15 -16.70 -0.34
N GLY A 489 -29.86 -16.44 -0.15
CA GLY A 489 -28.82 -16.66 -1.18
C GLY A 489 -28.73 -15.56 -2.26
N THR A 490 -29.53 -14.50 -2.16
CA THR A 490 -29.51 -13.37 -3.09
C THR A 490 -28.70 -12.19 -2.53
N GLU A 491 -28.37 -11.21 -3.38
CA GLU A 491 -27.72 -9.97 -2.96
C GLU A 491 -28.41 -8.73 -3.54
N PHE A 492 -28.58 -7.70 -2.72
CA PHE A 492 -29.22 -6.44 -3.03
C PHE A 492 -28.31 -5.30 -2.57
N TYR A 493 -27.98 -4.37 -3.45
CA TYR A 493 -27.23 -3.16 -3.11
C TYR A 493 -27.98 -1.97 -3.66
N LEU A 494 -28.18 -0.95 -2.84
CA LEU A 494 -28.66 0.37 -3.24
C LEU A 494 -27.65 1.39 -2.72
N ILE A 495 -26.85 1.97 -3.59
CA ILE A 495 -25.79 2.90 -3.24
C ILE A 495 -26.20 4.29 -3.72
N SER A 496 -26.34 5.24 -2.80
CA SER A 496 -26.55 6.65 -3.15
C SER A 496 -25.19 7.32 -3.34
N SER A 497 -24.98 7.96 -4.49
CA SER A 497 -23.83 8.86 -4.72
C SER A 497 -23.90 10.06 -3.76
N TYR A 498 -22.75 10.68 -3.49
CA TYR A 498 -22.68 11.97 -2.81
C TYR A 498 -23.08 13.06 -3.82
N GLU A 499 -24.02 13.94 -3.46
CA GLU A 499 -24.54 15.07 -4.27
C GLU A 499 -25.63 14.68 -5.32
N GLN A 500 -26.89 14.69 -4.87
CA GLN A 500 -28.15 14.94 -5.62
C GLN A 500 -28.56 14.08 -6.84
N GLU A 501 -27.76 13.14 -7.37
CA GLU A 501 -28.16 12.04 -8.31
C GLU A 501 -26.91 11.23 -8.74
N PRO A 502 -27.00 10.03 -9.35
CA PRO A 502 -28.01 8.99 -9.25
C PRO A 502 -27.56 7.82 -8.35
N SER A 503 -28.53 7.07 -7.83
CA SER A 503 -28.27 5.84 -7.07
C SER A 503 -27.96 4.62 -7.96
N GLU A 504 -27.04 3.76 -7.51
CA GLU A 504 -26.78 2.44 -8.09
C GLU A 504 -27.66 1.39 -7.41
N LEU A 505 -28.44 0.64 -8.18
CA LEU A 505 -29.16 -0.54 -7.74
C LEU A 505 -28.50 -1.79 -8.33
N LYS A 506 -28.04 -2.70 -7.49
CA LYS A 506 -27.48 -3.99 -7.90
C LYS A 506 -28.25 -5.15 -7.29
N LEU A 507 -28.70 -6.06 -8.13
CA LEU A 507 -29.41 -7.29 -7.75
C LEU A 507 -28.63 -8.51 -8.24
N VAL A 508 -28.46 -9.50 -7.37
CA VAL A 508 -27.74 -10.74 -7.66
C VAL A 508 -28.61 -11.93 -7.29
N SER A 509 -28.76 -12.90 -8.21
CA SER A 509 -29.47 -14.17 -8.03
C SER A 509 -30.95 -14.07 -7.65
N HIS A 510 -31.64 -12.97 -7.96
CA HIS A 510 -33.07 -12.83 -7.65
C HIS A 510 -33.94 -13.58 -8.67
N HIS A 511 -35.11 -14.03 -8.22
CA HIS A 511 -36.16 -14.60 -9.05
C HIS A 511 -37.33 -13.61 -9.16
N PHE A 512 -37.63 -13.14 -10.38
CA PHE A 512 -38.75 -12.25 -10.65
C PHE A 512 -39.98 -13.04 -11.11
N ARG A 513 -41.15 -12.65 -10.61
CA ARG A 513 -42.45 -13.15 -11.06
C ARG A 513 -43.38 -11.97 -11.30
N GLY A 514 -43.91 -11.84 -12.51
CA GLY A 514 -44.81 -10.76 -12.90
C GLY A 514 -44.09 -9.50 -13.41
N VAL A 515 -44.81 -8.39 -13.48
CA VAL A 515 -44.30 -7.12 -14.03
C VAL A 515 -43.86 -6.21 -12.90
N TRP A 516 -42.57 -5.91 -12.86
CA TRP A 516 -41.96 -5.05 -11.84
C TRP A 516 -41.53 -3.73 -12.46
N ARG A 517 -41.67 -2.64 -11.71
CA ARG A 517 -41.18 -1.31 -12.11
C ARG A 517 -40.20 -0.77 -11.08
N VAL A 518 -39.12 -0.19 -11.58
CA VAL A 518 -38.22 0.63 -10.76
C VAL A 518 -38.92 1.94 -10.40
N LYS A 519 -39.31 2.11 -9.13
CA LYS A 519 -40.02 3.31 -8.66
C LYS A 519 -39.05 4.42 -8.23
N LYS A 520 -37.93 4.04 -7.61
CA LYS A 520 -36.91 4.99 -7.16
C LYS A 520 -36.10 5.46 -8.37
N ASP A 521 -35.71 6.73 -8.36
CA ASP A 521 -34.87 7.24 -9.43
C ASP A 521 -33.43 6.72 -9.29
N ILE A 522 -33.13 5.65 -10.04
CA ILE A 522 -31.80 5.05 -10.12
C ILE A 522 -31.19 5.46 -11.46
N GLY A 523 -29.89 5.79 -11.45
CA GLY A 523 -29.15 6.06 -12.70
C GLY A 523 -28.29 4.89 -13.13
N PHE A 524 -28.02 3.93 -12.25
CA PHE A 524 -27.30 2.70 -12.60
C PHE A 524 -28.03 1.47 -12.08
N LEU A 525 -28.27 0.49 -12.96
CA LEU A 525 -28.90 -0.79 -12.64
C LEU A 525 -27.98 -1.94 -13.02
N SER A 526 -27.61 -2.80 -12.07
CA SER A 526 -26.82 -4.01 -12.32
C SER A 526 -27.59 -5.26 -11.91
N LEU A 527 -27.97 -6.08 -12.87
CA LEU A 527 -28.67 -7.36 -12.68
C LEU A 527 -27.70 -8.51 -12.98
N ILE A 528 -27.48 -9.40 -12.01
CA ILE A 528 -26.54 -10.52 -12.12
C ILE A 528 -27.24 -11.81 -11.75
N LYS A 529 -27.20 -12.83 -12.62
CA LYS A 529 -27.81 -14.15 -12.43
C LYS A 529 -29.31 -14.08 -12.09
N ILE A 530 -30.01 -13.10 -12.65
CA ILE A 530 -31.46 -12.96 -12.44
C ILE A 530 -32.17 -14.08 -13.20
N THR A 531 -33.17 -14.67 -12.57
CA THR A 531 -34.09 -15.62 -13.22
C THR A 531 -35.50 -15.05 -13.16
N SER A 532 -36.36 -15.46 -14.07
CA SER A 532 -37.75 -15.05 -14.04
C SER A 532 -38.66 -16.17 -14.53
N THR A 533 -39.96 -16.09 -14.21
CA THR A 533 -40.96 -16.89 -14.91
C THR A 533 -41.16 -16.35 -16.31
N ASP A 534 -41.74 -17.17 -17.18
CA ASP A 534 -42.30 -16.71 -18.45
C ASP A 534 -43.25 -15.52 -18.16
N ASP A 535 -43.26 -14.54 -19.06
CA ASP A 535 -44.01 -13.26 -18.97
C ASP A 535 -43.54 -12.25 -17.90
N SER A 536 -42.45 -12.52 -17.18
CA SER A 536 -41.92 -11.56 -16.20
C SER A 536 -41.11 -10.45 -16.87
N VAL A 537 -41.49 -9.21 -16.59
CA VAL A 537 -40.89 -8.02 -17.19
C VAL A 537 -40.41 -7.05 -16.12
N LEU A 538 -39.22 -6.48 -16.28
CA LEU A 538 -38.74 -5.36 -15.47
C LEU A 538 -38.80 -4.05 -16.29
N GLN A 539 -39.73 -3.17 -15.91
CA GLN A 539 -39.88 -1.82 -16.44
C GLN A 539 -38.87 -0.87 -15.81
N LEU A 540 -38.04 -0.27 -16.65
CA LEU A 540 -37.03 0.72 -16.25
C LEU A 540 -37.65 2.12 -16.10
N ASN A 541 -37.11 2.94 -15.19
CA ASN A 541 -37.49 4.34 -15.00
C ASN A 541 -36.79 5.27 -16.01
N GLU A 542 -37.27 6.52 -16.10
CA GLU A 542 -36.75 7.53 -17.03
C GLU A 542 -35.35 8.06 -16.65
N GLY A 543 -35.01 8.12 -15.35
CA GLY A 543 -33.69 8.57 -14.89
C GLY A 543 -32.57 7.53 -15.03
N LEU A 544 -32.84 6.34 -15.57
CA LEU A 544 -31.80 5.33 -15.75
C LEU A 544 -30.82 5.72 -16.86
N HIS A 545 -29.54 5.86 -16.51
CA HIS A 545 -28.45 6.19 -17.43
C HIS A 545 -27.60 4.99 -17.84
N SER A 546 -27.55 3.94 -17.03
CA SER A 546 -26.72 2.77 -17.30
C SER A 546 -27.36 1.48 -16.80
N ILE A 547 -27.31 0.45 -17.63
CA ILE A 547 -27.75 -0.91 -17.26
C ILE A 547 -26.65 -1.93 -17.53
N ARG A 548 -26.44 -2.84 -16.57
CA ARG A 548 -25.60 -4.03 -16.70
C ARG A 548 -26.45 -5.27 -16.45
N LEU A 549 -26.47 -6.19 -17.40
CA LEU A 549 -27.12 -7.49 -17.29
C LEU A 549 -26.05 -8.58 -17.43
N ASP A 550 -25.95 -9.48 -16.45
CA ASP A 550 -24.96 -10.56 -16.42
C ASP A 550 -25.65 -11.89 -16.11
N SER A 551 -25.55 -12.87 -16.99
CA SER A 551 -26.10 -14.22 -16.82
C SER A 551 -27.58 -14.22 -16.44
N SER A 552 -28.34 -13.23 -16.94
CA SER A 552 -29.68 -12.91 -16.48
C SER A 552 -30.74 -13.28 -17.53
N LYS A 553 -31.81 -13.92 -17.05
CA LYS A 553 -32.98 -14.37 -17.81
C LYS A 553 -34.21 -13.63 -17.31
N ILE A 554 -34.42 -12.43 -17.84
CA ILE A 554 -35.56 -11.58 -17.55
C ILE A 554 -35.79 -10.66 -18.74
N ASP A 555 -37.05 -10.38 -19.07
CA ASP A 555 -37.37 -9.40 -20.09
C ASP A 555 -37.27 -8.00 -19.52
N ILE A 556 -36.56 -7.13 -20.23
CA ILE A 556 -36.31 -5.75 -19.80
C ILE A 556 -37.11 -4.82 -20.70
N ASP A 557 -38.10 -4.16 -20.12
CA ASP A 557 -38.84 -3.09 -20.79
C ASP A 557 -38.13 -1.76 -20.54
N ALA A 558 -37.27 -1.40 -21.50
CA ALA A 558 -36.50 -0.16 -21.51
C ALA A 558 -37.19 0.97 -22.28
N THR A 559 -38.50 0.86 -22.58
CA THR A 559 -39.22 1.85 -23.40
C THR A 559 -39.28 3.24 -22.77
N HIS A 560 -39.27 3.32 -21.43
CA HIS A 560 -39.27 4.57 -20.69
C HIS A 560 -37.86 5.12 -20.36
N ALA A 561 -36.80 4.33 -20.53
CA ALA A 561 -35.42 4.71 -20.22
C ALA A 561 -34.77 5.53 -21.35
N LYS A 562 -35.33 6.70 -21.67
CA LYS A 562 -34.84 7.57 -22.76
C LYS A 562 -33.44 8.15 -22.52
N ASN A 563 -33.04 8.24 -21.26
CA ASN A 563 -31.74 8.78 -20.85
C ASN A 563 -30.63 7.73 -20.75
N LEU A 564 -30.88 6.51 -21.23
CA LEU A 564 -29.93 5.40 -21.19
C LEU A 564 -28.72 5.70 -22.09
N ARG A 565 -27.54 5.87 -21.47
CA ARG A 565 -26.26 6.17 -22.12
C ARG A 565 -25.35 4.96 -22.25
N THR A 566 -25.53 3.95 -21.38
CA THR A 566 -24.68 2.76 -21.33
C THR A 566 -25.53 1.48 -21.20
N ILE A 567 -25.22 0.48 -22.02
CA ILE A 567 -25.72 -0.90 -21.87
C ILE A 567 -24.53 -1.87 -21.83
N THR A 568 -24.51 -2.76 -20.86
CA THR A 568 -23.57 -3.89 -20.77
C THR A 568 -24.34 -5.20 -20.64
N LEU A 569 -24.15 -6.12 -21.57
CA LEU A 569 -24.79 -7.43 -21.62
C LEU A 569 -23.73 -8.53 -21.57
N ILE A 570 -23.88 -9.49 -20.66
CA ILE A 570 -22.95 -10.61 -20.47
C ILE A 570 -23.80 -11.87 -20.33
N ASN A 571 -23.71 -12.83 -21.25
CA ASN A 571 -24.44 -14.11 -21.15
C ASN A 571 -25.95 -13.96 -20.86
N THR A 572 -26.61 -12.98 -21.50
CA THR A 572 -28.06 -12.77 -21.35
C THR A 572 -28.83 -13.39 -22.50
N ILE A 573 -30.14 -13.61 -22.31
CA ILE A 573 -31.04 -14.12 -23.36
C ILE A 573 -31.84 -13.02 -24.05
N SER A 574 -31.99 -11.86 -23.40
CA SER A 574 -32.72 -10.70 -23.89
C SER A 574 -31.77 -9.52 -24.05
N ILE A 575 -32.11 -8.63 -24.98
CA ILE A 575 -31.38 -7.39 -25.25
C ILE A 575 -32.31 -6.23 -24.92
N ALA A 576 -31.86 -5.33 -24.05
CA ALA A 576 -32.61 -4.15 -23.62
C ALA A 576 -32.44 -2.95 -24.57
N TYR A 577 -32.17 -3.18 -25.86
CA TYR A 577 -31.75 -2.14 -26.81
C TYR A 577 -32.77 -1.95 -27.93
N ASN A 578 -33.26 -0.73 -28.08
CA ASN A 578 -34.08 -0.31 -29.20
C ASN A 578 -33.53 1.00 -29.78
N PRO A 579 -32.97 1.00 -31.01
CA PRO A 579 -32.37 2.19 -31.61
C PRO A 579 -33.36 3.35 -31.82
N ALA A 580 -34.65 3.06 -31.91
CA ALA A 580 -35.71 4.07 -32.03
C ALA A 580 -36.11 4.73 -30.70
N ILE A 581 -35.60 4.25 -29.56
CA ILE A 581 -35.88 4.80 -28.23
C ILE A 581 -34.60 5.34 -27.59
N HIS A 582 -33.49 4.61 -27.74
CA HIS A 582 -32.23 4.89 -27.03
C HIS A 582 -31.28 5.76 -27.84
N HIS A 583 -31.74 6.92 -28.31
CA HIS A 583 -30.94 7.87 -29.09
C HIS A 583 -29.78 8.51 -28.30
N SER A 584 -29.79 8.38 -26.97
CA SER A 584 -28.75 8.88 -26.07
C SER A 584 -27.65 7.85 -25.81
N LEU A 585 -27.79 6.62 -26.34
CA LEU A 585 -26.85 5.55 -26.08
C LEU A 585 -25.49 5.88 -26.69
N SER A 586 -24.47 5.88 -25.84
CA SER A 586 -23.08 6.21 -26.19
C SER A 586 -22.14 5.01 -26.03
N TYR A 587 -22.50 4.04 -25.18
CA TYR A 587 -21.71 2.85 -24.89
C TYR A 587 -22.57 1.58 -24.93
N LEU A 588 -22.13 0.57 -25.70
CA LEU A 588 -22.74 -0.76 -25.77
C LEU A 588 -21.65 -1.82 -25.70
N SER A 589 -21.73 -2.69 -24.69
CA SER A 589 -20.84 -3.86 -24.55
C SER A 589 -21.68 -5.13 -24.52
N ILE A 590 -21.35 -6.10 -25.37
CA ILE A 590 -22.02 -7.40 -25.43
C ILE A 590 -20.95 -8.48 -25.31
N SER A 591 -21.09 -9.42 -24.38
CA SER A 591 -20.19 -10.56 -24.27
C SER A 591 -20.87 -11.87 -23.95
N ASP A 592 -20.24 -12.97 -24.37
CA ASP A 592 -20.63 -14.34 -24.00
C ASP A 592 -22.08 -14.69 -24.39
N MET A 593 -22.55 -14.19 -25.54
CA MET A 593 -23.95 -14.30 -25.98
C MET A 593 -24.09 -14.95 -27.37
N ASN A 594 -25.18 -15.69 -27.55
CA ASN A 594 -25.70 -16.09 -28.86
C ASN A 594 -26.73 -15.04 -29.30
N ILE A 595 -26.47 -14.34 -30.40
CA ILE A 595 -27.31 -13.27 -30.91
C ILE A 595 -28.07 -13.81 -32.12
N ASP A 596 -29.40 -13.85 -32.04
CA ASP A 596 -30.29 -14.44 -33.04
C ASP A 596 -31.11 -13.42 -33.82
N PHE A 597 -30.84 -12.12 -33.64
CA PHE A 597 -31.48 -11.06 -34.40
C PHE A 597 -30.50 -9.93 -34.76
N GLY A 598 -30.80 -9.25 -35.87
CA GLY A 598 -29.97 -8.18 -36.42
C GLY A 598 -30.44 -6.83 -35.90
N PHE A 599 -29.50 -5.91 -35.72
CA PHE A 599 -29.83 -4.54 -35.33
C PHE A 599 -28.81 -3.54 -35.88
N ASP A 600 -29.30 -2.32 -36.08
CA ASP A 600 -28.51 -1.18 -36.51
C ASP A 600 -28.11 -0.36 -35.27
N LEU A 601 -26.82 -0.07 -35.13
CA LEU A 601 -26.31 0.74 -34.03
C LEU A 601 -26.67 2.22 -34.23
N VAL A 602 -27.22 2.86 -33.20
CA VAL A 602 -27.62 4.28 -33.22
C VAL A 602 -26.44 5.20 -33.53
N PRO A 603 -26.62 6.29 -34.30
CA PRO A 603 -25.53 7.21 -34.65
C PRO A 603 -24.83 7.87 -33.45
N SER A 604 -25.50 7.96 -32.30
CA SER A 604 -24.93 8.50 -31.05
C SER A 604 -23.92 7.57 -30.37
N LEU A 605 -23.90 6.28 -30.76
CA LEU A 605 -23.07 5.27 -30.12
C LEU A 605 -21.60 5.51 -30.46
N SER A 606 -20.81 5.93 -29.47
CA SER A 606 -19.39 6.21 -29.63
C SER A 606 -18.52 4.99 -29.33
N THR A 607 -18.97 4.08 -28.46
CA THR A 607 -18.26 2.85 -28.09
C THR A 607 -19.12 1.61 -28.33
N PHE A 608 -18.57 0.63 -29.05
CA PHE A 608 -19.17 -0.70 -29.21
C PHE A 608 -18.13 -1.81 -28.95
N LEU A 609 -18.41 -2.67 -27.98
CA LEU A 609 -17.56 -3.81 -27.62
C LEU A 609 -18.35 -5.11 -27.81
N LEU A 610 -17.75 -6.08 -28.49
CA LEU A 610 -18.32 -7.39 -28.76
C LEU A 610 -17.27 -8.47 -28.47
N LYS A 611 -17.56 -9.36 -27.52
CA LYS A 611 -16.56 -10.35 -27.06
C LYS A 611 -17.15 -11.73 -26.83
N ASN A 612 -16.55 -12.77 -27.40
CA ASN A 612 -16.98 -14.15 -27.19
C ASN A 612 -18.45 -14.39 -27.53
N CYS A 613 -18.90 -13.85 -28.67
CA CYS A 613 -20.29 -13.93 -29.11
C CYS A 613 -20.42 -14.76 -30.40
N ILE A 614 -21.60 -15.37 -30.60
CA ILE A 614 -21.94 -16.08 -31.84
C ILE A 614 -23.19 -15.42 -32.42
N LEU A 615 -23.13 -15.00 -33.67
CA LEU A 615 -24.27 -14.49 -34.41
C LEU A 615 -24.87 -15.63 -35.24
N VAL A 616 -26.19 -15.83 -35.14
CA VAL A 616 -26.90 -16.82 -35.96
C VAL A 616 -26.69 -16.50 -37.45
N PRO A 617 -26.58 -17.52 -38.34
CA PRO A 617 -26.49 -17.27 -39.78
C PRO A 617 -27.58 -16.33 -40.31
N ASP A 618 -27.25 -15.56 -41.35
CA ASP A 618 -28.13 -14.56 -42.00
C ASP A 618 -28.50 -13.33 -41.15
N VAL A 619 -28.12 -13.32 -39.88
CA VAL A 619 -28.20 -12.14 -39.03
C VAL A 619 -26.97 -11.25 -39.24
N VAL A 620 -27.19 -9.94 -39.30
CA VAL A 620 -26.14 -8.94 -39.48
C VAL A 620 -26.29 -7.83 -38.45
N ILE A 621 -25.18 -7.46 -37.81
CA ILE A 621 -25.09 -6.25 -36.99
C ILE A 621 -24.52 -5.14 -37.86
N LYS A 622 -25.22 -4.00 -37.99
CA LYS A 622 -24.73 -2.87 -38.78
C LYS A 622 -24.09 -1.81 -37.88
N VAL A 623 -22.83 -1.51 -38.18
CA VAL A 623 -22.03 -0.56 -37.40
C VAL A 623 -22.08 0.82 -38.05
N ASN A 624 -22.42 1.84 -37.25
CA ASN A 624 -22.54 3.21 -37.75
C ASN A 624 -21.17 3.89 -37.88
N GLU A 625 -21.12 4.98 -38.65
CA GLU A 625 -19.89 5.76 -38.89
C GLU A 625 -19.37 6.52 -37.66
N GLY A 626 -20.26 6.82 -36.70
CA GLY A 626 -20.00 7.61 -35.49
C GLY A 626 -19.24 6.86 -34.39
N ILE A 627 -18.97 5.56 -34.57
CA ILE A 627 -18.22 4.78 -33.59
C ILE A 627 -16.77 5.25 -33.52
N SER A 628 -16.42 5.81 -32.36
CA SER A 628 -15.06 6.17 -31.99
C SER A 628 -14.26 4.98 -31.49
N LEU A 629 -14.86 4.07 -30.72
CA LEU A 629 -14.18 2.90 -30.16
C LEU A 629 -14.93 1.63 -30.51
N LEU A 630 -14.29 0.75 -31.26
CA LEU A 630 -14.83 -0.54 -31.65
C LEU A 630 -13.87 -1.64 -31.21
N SER A 631 -14.37 -2.66 -30.53
CA SER A 631 -13.59 -3.84 -30.17
C SER A 631 -14.41 -5.10 -30.40
N ILE A 632 -14.03 -5.89 -31.39
CA ILE A 632 -14.63 -7.20 -31.69
C ILE A 632 -13.56 -8.26 -31.46
N SER A 633 -13.83 -9.23 -30.59
CA SER A 633 -12.87 -10.30 -30.30
C SER A 633 -13.58 -11.63 -30.03
N ARG A 634 -13.02 -12.73 -30.53
CA ARG A 634 -13.61 -14.07 -30.37
C ARG A 634 -15.08 -14.13 -30.80
N PHE A 635 -15.38 -13.52 -31.94
CA PHE A 635 -16.75 -13.41 -32.45
C PHE A 635 -16.91 -14.28 -33.69
N ASP A 636 -18.00 -15.02 -33.80
CA ASP A 636 -18.34 -15.81 -34.99
C ASP A 636 -19.62 -15.25 -35.62
N GLY A 637 -19.53 -14.74 -36.85
CA GLY A 637 -20.66 -14.07 -37.49
C GLY A 637 -20.26 -13.01 -38.52
N THR A 638 -21.25 -12.35 -39.11
CA THR A 638 -21.04 -11.27 -40.09
C THR A 638 -21.44 -9.92 -39.51
N ILE A 639 -20.55 -8.94 -39.63
CA ILE A 639 -20.80 -7.55 -39.23
C ILE A 639 -20.69 -6.66 -40.47
N ASP A 640 -21.71 -5.83 -40.71
CA ASP A 640 -21.66 -4.81 -41.75
C ASP A 640 -20.90 -3.59 -41.23
N MET A 641 -19.68 -3.44 -41.74
CA MET A 641 -18.76 -2.36 -41.42
C MET A 641 -18.66 -1.32 -42.53
N THR A 642 -19.57 -1.33 -43.53
CA THR A 642 -19.46 -0.51 -44.76
C THR A 642 -19.25 0.99 -44.48
N ARG A 643 -19.67 1.47 -43.31
CA ARG A 643 -19.55 2.87 -42.87
C ARG A 643 -18.37 3.14 -41.93
N VAL A 644 -17.58 2.12 -41.59
CA VAL A 644 -16.50 2.19 -40.61
C VAL A 644 -15.16 1.89 -41.28
N THR A 645 -14.28 2.89 -41.31
CA THR A 645 -12.87 2.78 -41.72
C THR A 645 -12.61 2.16 -43.10
N GLY A 646 -13.60 2.17 -43.99
CA GLY A 646 -13.51 1.58 -45.32
C GLY A 646 -13.57 0.05 -45.35
N LEU A 647 -13.89 -0.56 -44.20
CA LEU A 647 -14.19 -1.98 -44.10
C LEU A 647 -15.55 -2.25 -44.74
N LYS A 648 -15.75 -3.43 -45.33
CA LYS A 648 -17.04 -3.86 -45.91
C LYS A 648 -17.71 -4.84 -44.93
N ASN A 649 -18.64 -5.68 -45.41
CA ASN A 649 -19.09 -6.82 -44.63
C ASN A 649 -17.90 -7.71 -44.25
N MET A 650 -17.65 -7.85 -42.95
CA MET A 650 -16.58 -8.68 -42.42
C MET A 650 -17.18 -9.93 -41.77
N LYS A 651 -16.80 -11.09 -42.29
CA LYS A 651 -17.11 -12.39 -41.69
C LYS A 651 -16.02 -12.80 -40.70
N PHE A 652 -16.32 -12.77 -39.42
CA PHE A 652 -15.40 -13.12 -38.34
C PHE A 652 -15.53 -14.60 -37.97
N ASN A 653 -14.46 -15.15 -37.41
CA ASN A 653 -14.45 -16.42 -36.69
C ASN A 653 -13.90 -16.22 -35.27
N GLN A 654 -14.03 -17.23 -34.39
CA GLN A 654 -13.59 -17.13 -32.99
C GLN A 654 -12.10 -16.81 -32.78
N GLY A 655 -11.25 -16.94 -33.80
CA GLY A 655 -9.83 -16.57 -33.73
C GLY A 655 -9.54 -15.11 -34.12
N CYS A 656 -10.49 -14.41 -34.74
CA CYS A 656 -10.30 -13.05 -35.23
C CYS A 656 -10.45 -12.01 -34.12
N THR A 657 -9.63 -10.95 -34.22
CA THR A 657 -9.75 -9.74 -33.39
C THR A 657 -9.72 -8.51 -34.30
N LEU A 658 -10.62 -7.57 -34.04
CA LEU A 658 -10.64 -6.23 -34.64
C LEU A 658 -10.75 -5.21 -33.51
N TYR A 659 -9.86 -4.23 -33.50
CA TYR A 659 -9.90 -3.09 -32.59
C TYR A 659 -9.70 -1.81 -33.38
N CYS A 660 -10.56 -0.82 -33.17
CA CYS A 660 -10.48 0.49 -33.81
C CYS A 660 -10.72 1.57 -32.76
N ASP A 661 -9.80 2.52 -32.62
CA ASP A 661 -9.92 3.68 -31.75
C ASP A 661 -9.69 4.94 -32.60
N LYS A 662 -10.77 5.65 -32.91
CA LYS A 662 -10.77 6.96 -33.55
C LYS A 662 -10.85 8.00 -32.44
N CYS A 663 -9.74 8.66 -32.15
CA CYS A 663 -9.76 9.75 -31.18
C CYS A 663 -10.60 10.92 -31.73
N THR A 664 -11.65 11.29 -30.99
CA THR A 664 -12.63 12.30 -31.44
C THR A 664 -12.10 13.73 -31.40
N ARG A 665 -11.11 14.02 -30.54
CA ARG A 665 -10.60 15.38 -30.34
C ARG A 665 -9.45 15.72 -31.28
N THR A 666 -8.55 14.77 -31.48
CA THR A 666 -7.44 14.89 -32.42
C THR A 666 -7.41 13.63 -33.27
N PRO A 667 -7.48 13.73 -34.61
CA PRO A 667 -7.26 12.56 -35.48
C PRO A 667 -5.87 11.95 -35.30
N GLU A 668 -4.98 12.69 -34.64
CA GLU A 668 -3.70 12.21 -34.15
C GLU A 668 -3.92 11.14 -33.06
N ASN A 669 -3.33 9.96 -33.27
CA ASN A 669 -3.43 8.72 -32.47
C ASN A 669 -4.62 7.79 -32.76
N SER A 670 -5.31 7.96 -33.89
CA SER A 670 -6.25 6.92 -34.33
C SER A 670 -5.54 5.60 -34.66
N LEU A 671 -6.11 4.47 -34.22
CA LEU A 671 -5.53 3.13 -34.35
C LEU A 671 -6.55 2.15 -34.93
N LEU A 672 -6.13 1.38 -35.93
CA LEU A 672 -6.82 0.18 -36.41
C LEU A 672 -5.92 -1.03 -36.21
N TYR A 673 -6.39 -2.02 -35.46
CA TYR A 673 -5.71 -3.28 -35.19
C TYR A 673 -6.55 -4.46 -35.66
N ILE A 674 -5.96 -5.33 -36.47
CA ILE A 674 -6.63 -6.53 -37.02
C ILE A 674 -5.72 -7.74 -36.83
N GLU A 675 -6.28 -8.82 -36.27
CA GLU A 675 -5.57 -10.07 -35.98
C GLU A 675 -6.30 -11.29 -36.58
N ASN A 676 -5.53 -12.21 -37.18
CA ASN A 676 -5.99 -13.51 -37.69
C ASN A 676 -7.14 -13.42 -38.70
N TYR A 677 -7.10 -12.45 -39.62
CA TYR A 677 -8.17 -12.22 -40.61
C TYR A 677 -7.68 -12.43 -42.05
N THR A 678 -8.54 -12.95 -42.93
CA THR A 678 -8.26 -13.06 -44.36
C THR A 678 -9.18 -12.14 -45.15
N PHE A 679 -8.61 -11.16 -45.85
CA PHE A 679 -9.36 -10.27 -46.73
C PHE A 679 -9.62 -10.93 -48.09
N GLU A 680 -10.90 -11.15 -48.41
CA GLU A 680 -11.35 -11.76 -49.67
C GLU A 680 -11.51 -10.73 -50.80
N HIS A 681 -11.55 -9.44 -50.46
CA HIS A 681 -11.80 -8.36 -51.41
C HIS A 681 -10.86 -7.18 -51.16
N ASN A 682 -10.68 -6.34 -52.19
CA ASN A 682 -9.94 -5.09 -52.06
C ASN A 682 -10.56 -4.21 -50.97
N VAL A 683 -9.72 -3.73 -50.07
CA VAL A 683 -10.09 -2.82 -48.98
C VAL A 683 -9.24 -1.56 -49.10
N ALA A 684 -9.90 -0.41 -49.04
CA ALA A 684 -9.23 0.88 -48.93
C ALA A 684 -9.56 1.44 -47.55
N PHE A 685 -8.56 1.53 -46.67
CA PHE A 685 -8.75 2.10 -45.34
C PHE A 685 -9.04 3.60 -45.47
N PHE A 686 -9.94 4.10 -44.62
CA PHE A 686 -10.28 5.52 -44.63
C PHE A 686 -9.13 6.41 -44.17
N ASP A 687 -9.22 7.68 -44.57
CA ASP A 687 -8.28 8.74 -44.22
C ASP A 687 -8.37 9.15 -42.73
N ASP A 688 -9.27 8.60 -41.93
CA ASP A 688 -9.40 8.93 -40.50
C ASP A 688 -8.52 8.07 -39.57
N ILE A 689 -7.69 7.17 -40.12
CA ILE A 689 -6.80 6.28 -39.37
C ILE A 689 -5.32 6.64 -39.57
N GLU A 690 -4.64 6.99 -38.47
CA GLU A 690 -3.22 7.30 -38.45
C GLU A 690 -2.34 6.04 -38.36
N THR A 691 -2.70 5.11 -37.47
CA THR A 691 -1.92 3.91 -37.19
C THR A 691 -2.69 2.65 -37.60
N ILE A 692 -2.08 1.81 -38.43
CA ILE A 692 -2.63 0.52 -38.83
C ILE A 692 -1.69 -0.59 -38.34
N HIS A 693 -2.23 -1.58 -37.64
CA HIS A 693 -1.50 -2.74 -37.14
C HIS A 693 -2.20 -4.02 -37.59
N LEU A 694 -1.51 -4.82 -38.41
CA LEU A 694 -2.02 -6.07 -38.98
C LEU A 694 -1.15 -7.23 -38.47
N LYS A 695 -1.76 -8.23 -37.83
CA LYS A 695 -1.07 -9.40 -37.28
C LYS A 695 -1.71 -10.70 -37.80
N ASN A 696 -0.93 -11.59 -38.38
CA ASN A 696 -1.42 -12.84 -39.01
C ASN A 696 -2.57 -12.60 -40.01
N VAL A 697 -2.57 -11.45 -40.66
CA VAL A 697 -3.53 -11.09 -41.70
C VAL A 697 -3.07 -11.64 -43.05
N ARG A 698 -4.01 -12.06 -43.89
CA ARG A 698 -3.76 -12.52 -45.26
C ARG A 698 -4.69 -11.81 -46.24
N THR A 699 -4.28 -11.75 -47.50
CA THR A 699 -5.15 -11.33 -48.61
C THR A 699 -5.34 -12.51 -49.57
N ALA A 700 -6.55 -12.69 -50.09
CA ALA A 700 -6.79 -13.61 -51.20
C ALA A 700 -5.98 -13.18 -52.45
N GLU A 701 -5.84 -14.08 -53.43
CA GLU A 701 -5.15 -13.74 -54.67
C GLU A 701 -5.77 -12.51 -55.34
N LYS A 702 -4.94 -11.59 -55.85
CA LYS A 702 -5.33 -10.31 -56.47
C LYS A 702 -5.99 -9.30 -55.53
N THR A 703 -6.23 -9.64 -54.27
CA THR A 703 -6.73 -8.70 -53.27
C THR A 703 -5.61 -7.80 -52.77
N LYS A 704 -5.90 -6.50 -52.68
CA LYS A 704 -4.97 -5.45 -52.21
C LYS A 704 -5.57 -4.66 -51.05
N LEU A 705 -4.73 -4.28 -50.10
CA LEU A 705 -5.05 -3.36 -49.01
C LEU A 705 -4.45 -1.99 -49.31
N THR A 706 -5.29 -1.00 -49.56
CA THR A 706 -4.86 0.38 -49.82
C THR A 706 -4.90 1.17 -48.52
N LEU A 707 -3.78 1.79 -48.14
CA LEU A 707 -3.73 2.63 -46.94
C LEU A 707 -4.33 4.02 -47.22
N GLY A 708 -5.04 4.58 -46.24
CA GLY A 708 -5.56 5.94 -46.31
C GLY A 708 -4.43 6.99 -46.35
N ARG A 709 -4.74 8.18 -46.88
CA ARG A 709 -3.81 9.30 -47.06
C ARG A 709 -3.20 9.82 -45.78
N ARG A 710 -3.91 9.70 -44.65
CA ARG A 710 -3.46 10.15 -43.33
C ARG A 710 -2.78 9.08 -42.48
N CYS A 711 -2.61 7.87 -43.02
CA CYS A 711 -1.85 6.83 -42.34
C CYS A 711 -0.39 7.28 -42.19
N LYS A 712 0.06 7.49 -40.94
CA LYS A 712 1.45 7.82 -40.60
C LYS A 712 2.25 6.63 -40.12
N ARG A 713 1.59 5.59 -39.61
CA ARG A 713 2.25 4.44 -38.96
C ARG A 713 1.64 3.13 -39.43
N LEU A 714 2.48 2.20 -39.89
CA LEU A 714 2.07 0.85 -40.28
C LEU A 714 2.88 -0.18 -39.51
N LYS A 715 2.22 -1.14 -38.86
CA LYS A 715 2.86 -2.30 -38.23
C LYS A 715 2.34 -3.59 -38.84
N LEU A 716 3.26 -4.44 -39.29
CA LEU A 716 2.99 -5.72 -39.94
C LEU A 716 3.64 -6.84 -39.15
N GLU A 717 2.89 -7.88 -38.78
CA GLU A 717 3.39 -9.04 -38.02
C GLU A 717 2.96 -10.36 -38.69
N SER A 718 3.92 -11.15 -39.16
CA SER A 718 3.71 -12.47 -39.80
C SER A 718 2.69 -12.45 -40.96
N LEU A 719 2.94 -11.64 -42.01
CA LEU A 719 1.92 -11.39 -43.05
C LEU A 719 2.29 -11.89 -44.45
N ALA A 720 1.26 -12.34 -45.16
CA ALA A 720 1.24 -12.53 -46.61
C ALA A 720 0.15 -11.61 -47.22
N VAL A 721 0.40 -10.30 -47.18
CA VAL A 721 -0.55 -9.27 -47.61
C VAL A 721 0.01 -8.41 -48.74
N ASN A 722 -0.82 -8.15 -49.75
CA ASN A 722 -0.50 -7.20 -50.81
C ASN A 722 -0.96 -5.78 -50.40
N ILE A 723 -0.03 -4.98 -49.89
CA ILE A 723 -0.31 -3.60 -49.48
C ILE A 723 0.03 -2.63 -50.62
N ASP A 724 -0.95 -1.80 -50.97
CA ASP A 724 -0.82 -0.68 -51.89
C ASP A 724 -0.52 0.61 -51.10
N LEU A 725 0.70 1.13 -51.27
CA LEU A 725 1.20 2.34 -50.62
C LEU A 725 0.99 3.61 -51.48
N SER A 726 0.37 3.50 -52.65
CA SER A 726 0.24 4.61 -53.62
C SER A 726 -0.47 5.84 -53.05
N GLN A 727 -1.37 5.66 -52.09
CA GLN A 727 -2.10 6.75 -51.43
C GLN A 727 -1.48 7.20 -50.10
N ALA A 728 -0.52 6.45 -49.55
CA ALA A 728 0.04 6.63 -48.21
C ALA A 728 1.12 7.74 -48.14
N ALA A 729 0.80 8.94 -48.64
CA ALA A 729 1.76 10.04 -48.77
C ALA A 729 2.35 10.50 -47.43
N LEU A 730 1.62 10.31 -46.32
CA LEU A 730 2.04 10.68 -44.97
C LEU A 730 2.64 9.53 -44.16
N LEU A 731 2.91 8.37 -44.77
CA LEU A 731 3.48 7.22 -44.06
C LEU A 731 4.92 7.50 -43.62
N GLU A 732 5.11 7.77 -42.33
CA GLU A 732 6.41 8.13 -41.76
C GLU A 732 7.11 6.97 -41.06
N LYS A 733 6.36 6.04 -40.45
CA LYS A 733 6.89 4.92 -39.67
C LYS A 733 6.35 3.58 -40.14
N VAL A 734 7.25 2.62 -40.34
CA VAL A 734 6.88 1.21 -40.57
C VAL A 734 7.58 0.29 -39.59
N THR A 735 6.82 -0.63 -39.00
CA THR A 735 7.31 -1.75 -38.18
C THR A 735 7.03 -3.06 -38.90
N LEU A 736 8.08 -3.84 -39.16
CA LEU A 736 8.00 -5.18 -39.75
C LEU A 736 8.44 -6.21 -38.71
N LYS A 737 7.56 -7.15 -38.38
CA LYS A 737 7.80 -8.16 -37.36
C LYS A 737 7.56 -9.57 -37.91
N ASP A 738 8.44 -10.51 -37.59
CA ASP A 738 8.31 -11.92 -38.00
C ASP A 738 8.14 -12.09 -39.53
N MET A 739 8.86 -11.27 -40.32
CA MET A 739 8.78 -11.26 -41.79
C MET A 739 9.97 -12.00 -42.41
N SER A 740 9.78 -12.61 -43.59
CA SER A 740 10.88 -13.25 -44.31
C SER A 740 11.84 -12.22 -44.95
N ASP A 741 13.11 -12.59 -45.17
CA ASP A 741 14.11 -11.74 -45.85
C ASP A 741 13.60 -11.21 -47.21
N LEU A 742 12.90 -12.06 -47.97
CA LEU A 742 12.34 -11.67 -49.28
C LEU A 742 11.24 -10.63 -49.13
N ASP A 743 10.32 -10.80 -48.18
CA ASP A 743 9.22 -9.86 -47.96
C ASP A 743 9.73 -8.52 -47.44
N VAL A 744 10.73 -8.54 -46.56
CA VAL A 744 11.39 -7.31 -46.07
C VAL A 744 12.03 -6.55 -47.23
N LYS A 745 12.78 -7.24 -48.10
CA LYS A 745 13.41 -6.61 -49.27
C LYS A 745 12.39 -6.04 -50.23
N ASP A 746 11.41 -6.83 -50.64
CA ASP A 746 10.34 -6.39 -51.55
C ASP A 746 9.60 -5.17 -50.99
N PHE A 747 9.28 -5.20 -49.70
CA PHE A 747 8.60 -4.10 -49.04
C PHE A 747 9.47 -2.83 -48.97
N LEU A 748 10.76 -2.95 -48.65
CA LEU A 748 11.69 -1.80 -48.60
C LEU A 748 11.87 -1.11 -49.95
N THR A 749 11.77 -1.83 -51.07
CA THR A 749 11.84 -1.20 -52.41
C THR A 749 10.68 -0.24 -52.70
N ARG A 750 9.57 -0.40 -51.98
CA ARG A 750 8.33 0.37 -52.17
C ARG A 750 8.21 1.58 -51.21
N LEU A 751 9.11 1.72 -50.22
CA LEU A 751 9.02 2.73 -49.17
C LEU A 751 9.63 4.09 -49.53
N SER A 752 9.02 4.86 -50.42
CA SER A 752 9.59 6.16 -50.85
C SER A 752 9.48 7.29 -49.80
N THR A 753 8.49 7.26 -48.90
CA THR A 753 8.19 8.34 -47.94
C THR A 753 8.60 8.05 -46.48
N VAL A 754 8.93 6.80 -46.16
CA VAL A 754 9.14 6.34 -44.78
C VAL A 754 10.46 6.87 -44.22
N LYS A 755 10.38 7.50 -43.04
CA LYS A 755 11.53 8.04 -42.30
C LYS A 755 11.98 7.13 -41.16
N ILE A 756 11.08 6.31 -40.61
CA ILE A 756 11.32 5.46 -39.45
C ILE A 756 11.06 4.00 -39.82
N LEU A 757 12.07 3.15 -39.66
CA LEU A 757 11.97 1.72 -39.87
C LEU A 757 12.21 0.98 -38.55
N VAL A 758 11.30 0.07 -38.20
CA VAL A 758 11.48 -0.88 -37.10
C VAL A 758 11.46 -2.29 -37.65
N LEU A 759 12.50 -3.08 -37.42
CA LEU A 759 12.53 -4.51 -37.74
C LEU A 759 12.55 -5.29 -36.43
N GLU A 760 11.65 -6.27 -36.28
CA GLU A 760 11.52 -7.04 -35.05
C GLU A 760 11.46 -8.55 -35.34
N ASN A 761 12.36 -9.34 -34.75
CA ASN A 761 12.44 -10.80 -34.95
C ASN A 761 12.51 -11.18 -36.44
N VAL A 762 13.53 -10.67 -37.13
CA VAL A 762 13.72 -10.86 -38.59
C VAL A 762 15.09 -11.48 -38.84
N ASP A 763 15.10 -12.54 -39.65
CA ASP A 763 16.32 -13.20 -40.13
C ASP A 763 16.69 -12.69 -41.53
N ILE A 764 17.81 -11.99 -41.64
CA ILE A 764 18.31 -11.41 -42.90
C ILE A 764 19.42 -12.29 -43.44
N LYS A 765 19.17 -12.93 -44.59
CA LYS A 765 20.07 -13.95 -45.16
C LYS A 765 21.15 -13.38 -46.08
N ASN A 766 20.92 -12.21 -46.67
CA ASN A 766 21.88 -11.55 -47.56
C ASN A 766 22.00 -10.07 -47.19
N ASP A 767 23.03 -9.41 -47.69
CA ASP A 767 23.24 -7.97 -47.47
C ASP A 767 21.96 -7.16 -47.68
N LEU A 768 21.70 -6.26 -46.73
CA LEU A 768 20.56 -5.37 -46.76
C LEU A 768 21.05 -3.93 -46.70
N LYS A 769 20.83 -3.19 -47.79
CA LYS A 769 21.14 -1.77 -47.89
C LYS A 769 19.86 -0.96 -47.75
N LEU A 770 19.82 -0.04 -46.78
CA LEU A 770 18.63 0.76 -46.55
C LEU A 770 18.47 1.91 -47.56
N PRO A 771 17.23 2.24 -47.95
CA PRO A 771 16.93 3.44 -48.73
C PRO A 771 17.38 4.75 -48.06
N TYR A 772 17.75 5.75 -48.86
CA TYR A 772 18.31 7.04 -48.39
C TYR A 772 17.36 7.92 -47.56
N GLN A 773 16.06 7.68 -47.64
CA GLN A 773 15.02 8.45 -46.95
C GLN A 773 14.83 8.03 -45.48
N ILE A 774 15.28 6.82 -45.11
CA ILE A 774 15.12 6.30 -43.74
C ILE A 774 16.14 6.98 -42.82
N ARG A 775 15.67 7.75 -41.85
CA ARG A 775 16.51 8.51 -40.91
C ARG A 775 16.65 7.82 -39.55
N ILE A 776 15.61 7.10 -39.13
CA ILE A 776 15.53 6.44 -37.82
C ILE A 776 15.36 4.95 -38.03
N ILE A 777 16.22 4.15 -37.41
CA ILE A 777 16.20 2.70 -37.54
C ILE A 777 16.24 2.06 -36.16
N ILE A 778 15.27 1.18 -35.90
CA ILE A 778 15.19 0.41 -34.64
C ILE A 778 15.16 -1.06 -35.02
N LEU A 779 16.25 -1.77 -34.74
CA LEU A 779 16.36 -3.21 -34.95
C LEU A 779 16.17 -3.91 -33.62
N ARG A 780 15.31 -4.92 -33.59
CA ARG A 780 14.97 -5.71 -32.40
C ARG A 780 15.05 -7.18 -32.77
N ARG A 781 15.90 -7.96 -32.10
CA ARG A 781 16.04 -9.41 -32.38
C ARG A 781 16.29 -9.70 -33.87
N THR A 782 17.08 -8.85 -34.53
CA THR A 782 17.43 -9.04 -35.94
C THR A 782 18.68 -9.88 -36.02
N ILE A 783 18.63 -10.97 -36.79
CA ILE A 783 19.73 -11.90 -36.96
C ILE A 783 20.23 -11.81 -38.40
N LEU A 784 21.51 -11.50 -38.58
CA LEU A 784 22.16 -11.55 -39.89
C LEU A 784 22.85 -12.89 -40.08
N ALA A 785 22.70 -13.47 -41.26
CA ALA A 785 23.45 -14.66 -41.65
C ALA A 785 24.97 -14.39 -41.70
N ASN A 786 25.76 -15.46 -41.73
CA ASN A 786 27.21 -15.36 -41.83
C ASN A 786 27.61 -14.64 -43.12
N ASN A 787 28.44 -13.62 -43.00
CA ASN A 787 28.88 -12.71 -44.08
C ASN A 787 27.80 -11.75 -44.61
N ALA A 788 26.59 -11.74 -44.04
CA ALA A 788 25.61 -10.72 -44.37
C ALA A 788 25.90 -9.43 -43.59
N HIS A 789 25.83 -8.30 -44.30
CA HIS A 789 26.02 -6.97 -43.76
C HIS A 789 24.71 -6.18 -43.77
N PHE A 790 24.40 -5.52 -42.65
CA PHE A 790 23.34 -4.52 -42.60
C PHE A 790 23.96 -3.13 -42.77
N ILE A 791 23.74 -2.53 -43.94
CA ILE A 791 24.40 -1.29 -44.36
C ILE A 791 23.44 -0.10 -44.19
N PHE A 792 23.80 0.80 -43.28
CA PHE A 792 23.05 2.01 -42.98
C PHE A 792 23.30 3.09 -44.05
N ASN A 793 22.29 3.92 -44.32
CA ASN A 793 22.47 5.03 -45.26
C ASN A 793 23.15 6.24 -44.56
N PRO A 794 23.84 7.13 -45.29
CA PRO A 794 24.57 8.24 -44.70
C PRO A 794 23.72 9.28 -43.96
N LYS A 795 22.41 9.37 -44.28
CA LYS A 795 21.46 10.34 -43.73
C LYS A 795 20.74 9.84 -42.47
N CYS A 796 21.02 8.62 -42.01
CA CYS A 796 20.52 8.16 -40.71
C CYS A 796 21.03 9.08 -39.60
N ASN A 797 20.16 9.43 -38.66
CA ASN A 797 20.56 10.18 -37.45
C ASN A 797 20.19 9.46 -36.16
N GLU A 798 19.35 8.42 -36.21
CA GLU A 798 19.03 7.58 -35.07
C GLU A 798 19.12 6.09 -35.42
N VAL A 799 19.89 5.35 -34.63
CA VAL A 799 20.02 3.90 -34.76
C VAL A 799 19.90 3.25 -33.40
N ARG A 800 18.97 2.32 -33.23
CA ARG A 800 18.85 1.49 -32.04
C ARG A 800 18.95 0.02 -32.40
N LEU A 801 19.89 -0.70 -31.77
CA LEU A 801 20.14 -2.12 -31.96
C LEU A 801 19.82 -2.87 -30.67
N HIS A 802 18.71 -3.59 -30.64
CA HIS A 802 18.24 -4.33 -29.47
C HIS A 802 18.29 -5.84 -29.75
N HIS A 803 19.04 -6.58 -28.95
CA HIS A 803 19.27 -8.03 -29.07
C HIS A 803 19.57 -8.49 -30.49
N CYS A 804 20.41 -7.74 -31.19
CA CYS A 804 20.76 -8.03 -32.57
C CYS A 804 21.99 -8.96 -32.64
N ILE A 805 22.07 -9.79 -33.67
CA ILE A 805 23.22 -10.66 -33.97
C ILE A 805 23.70 -10.36 -35.39
N GLY A 806 25.02 -10.26 -35.60
CA GLY A 806 25.64 -10.05 -36.92
C GLY A 806 26.51 -8.80 -37.03
N VAL A 807 26.89 -8.46 -38.27
CA VAL A 807 27.73 -7.29 -38.61
C VAL A 807 26.88 -6.11 -39.09
N TYR A 808 26.85 -5.04 -38.29
CA TYR A 808 26.09 -3.81 -38.55
C TYR A 808 27.06 -2.67 -38.93
N ASP A 809 26.97 -2.16 -40.16
CA ASP A 809 27.90 -1.15 -40.67
C ASP A 809 27.30 0.27 -40.65
N LEU A 810 27.61 1.02 -39.58
CA LEU A 810 27.19 2.41 -39.38
C LEU A 810 28.29 3.41 -39.82
N SER A 811 29.40 2.94 -40.38
CA SER A 811 30.60 3.77 -40.66
C SER A 811 30.32 4.93 -41.61
N LYS A 812 29.29 4.81 -42.45
CA LYS A 812 28.88 5.81 -43.44
C LYS A 812 27.94 6.88 -42.89
N ILE A 813 27.46 6.76 -41.66
CA ILE A 813 26.53 7.73 -41.07
C ILE A 813 27.28 9.02 -40.73
N GLU A 814 26.83 10.15 -41.29
CA GLU A 814 27.51 11.44 -41.10
C GLU A 814 27.08 12.17 -39.81
N ASN A 815 25.83 11.95 -39.37
CA ASN A 815 25.16 12.75 -38.33
C ASN A 815 24.40 11.88 -37.32
N LEU A 816 25.07 10.92 -36.69
CA LEU A 816 24.44 10.08 -35.66
C LEU A 816 24.20 10.90 -34.37
N GLU A 817 22.93 11.21 -34.08
CA GLU A 817 22.48 12.00 -32.93
C GLU A 817 21.95 11.12 -31.80
N VAL A 818 21.31 10.00 -32.12
CA VAL A 818 20.75 9.05 -31.15
C VAL A 818 21.27 7.65 -31.42
N PHE A 819 21.83 7.00 -30.39
CA PHE A 819 22.36 5.65 -30.51
C PHE A 819 21.89 4.75 -29.36
N GLY A 820 21.21 3.66 -29.72
CA GLY A 820 20.78 2.61 -28.80
C GLY A 820 21.54 1.31 -29.06
N LEU A 821 22.10 0.67 -28.03
CA LEU A 821 22.90 -0.55 -28.18
C LEU A 821 22.71 -1.54 -27.03
N HIS A 822 21.87 -2.55 -27.25
CA HIS A 822 21.59 -3.62 -26.29
C HIS A 822 21.92 -4.98 -26.91
N PRO A 823 23.15 -5.49 -26.78
CA PRO A 823 23.50 -6.75 -27.45
C PRO A 823 22.86 -7.97 -26.76
N GLU A 824 22.73 -9.05 -27.52
CA GLU A 824 22.19 -10.32 -27.03
C GLU A 824 23.22 -11.11 -26.20
N LEU A 825 22.76 -11.74 -25.10
CA LEU A 825 23.55 -12.53 -24.16
C LEU A 825 23.81 -13.96 -24.67
N VAL A 826 24.37 -14.12 -25.87
CA VAL A 826 24.73 -15.45 -26.38
C VAL A 826 26.23 -15.69 -26.26
N LYS A 827 26.61 -16.85 -25.67
CA LYS A 827 28.01 -17.27 -25.53
C LYS A 827 28.63 -17.43 -26.93
N LYS A 828 29.47 -16.47 -27.34
CA LYS A 828 30.13 -16.33 -28.66
C LYS A 828 29.31 -15.61 -29.75
N SER A 829 28.55 -14.57 -29.41
CA SER A 829 27.85 -13.77 -30.43
C SER A 829 28.85 -13.07 -31.38
N ARG A 830 28.60 -13.19 -32.69
CA ARG A 830 29.29 -12.47 -33.79
C ARG A 830 28.77 -11.03 -33.95
N PHE A 831 28.43 -10.39 -32.83
CA PHE A 831 27.87 -9.05 -32.88
C PHE A 831 29.00 -8.04 -33.07
N MET A 832 29.07 -7.43 -34.25
CA MET A 832 30.04 -6.40 -34.60
C MET A 832 29.31 -5.16 -35.09
N VAL A 833 29.73 -3.99 -34.64
CA VAL A 833 29.18 -2.70 -35.06
C VAL A 833 30.32 -1.79 -35.51
N ASN A 834 30.33 -1.40 -36.78
CA ASN A 834 31.29 -0.42 -37.27
C ASN A 834 30.71 0.98 -37.04
N LEU A 835 31.19 1.70 -36.02
CA LEU A 835 30.63 3.02 -35.66
C LEU A 835 31.17 4.17 -36.53
N PRO A 836 30.35 5.21 -36.75
CA PRO A 836 30.79 6.48 -37.31
C PRO A 836 31.48 7.35 -36.23
N SER A 837 31.78 8.60 -36.58
CA SER A 837 32.12 9.62 -35.57
C SER A 837 30.94 9.88 -34.63
N LEU A 838 31.20 9.91 -33.32
CA LEU A 838 30.18 10.11 -32.28
C LEU A 838 30.13 11.56 -31.75
N ASN A 839 30.83 12.50 -32.39
CA ASN A 839 30.92 13.89 -31.93
C ASN A 839 29.57 14.64 -31.91
N LYS A 840 28.59 14.15 -32.69
CA LYS A 840 27.23 14.72 -32.78
C LYS A 840 26.20 13.99 -31.92
N LEU A 841 26.62 12.97 -31.18
CA LEU A 841 25.74 12.16 -30.35
C LEU A 841 25.18 12.97 -29.18
N ARG A 842 23.85 12.99 -29.05
CA ARG A 842 23.09 13.68 -27.99
C ARG A 842 22.37 12.71 -27.07
N GLU A 843 21.92 11.56 -27.58
CA GLU A 843 21.27 10.51 -26.78
C GLU A 843 22.00 9.17 -26.93
N LEU A 844 22.23 8.52 -25.80
CA LEU A 844 22.86 7.21 -25.72
C LEU A 844 22.02 6.30 -24.81
N ASP A 845 21.51 5.18 -25.35
CA ASP A 845 20.83 4.13 -24.58
C ASP A 845 21.60 2.81 -24.71
N ILE A 846 22.24 2.37 -23.63
CA ILE A 846 23.15 1.22 -23.67
C ILE A 846 22.77 0.17 -22.64
N ALA A 847 22.90 -1.10 -23.02
CA ALA A 847 22.81 -2.22 -22.10
C ALA A 847 24.18 -2.89 -21.95
N TYR A 848 24.45 -3.34 -20.75
CA TYR A 848 25.79 -3.69 -20.32
C TYR A 848 26.31 -5.08 -20.76
N ASN A 849 25.59 -5.70 -21.70
CA ASN A 849 25.92 -6.97 -22.34
C ASN A 849 27.07 -6.86 -23.36
N LEU A 850 27.71 -5.69 -23.50
CA LEU A 850 28.71 -5.40 -24.53
C LEU A 850 30.01 -6.17 -24.28
N ASN A 851 30.50 -6.82 -25.35
CA ASN A 851 31.90 -7.25 -25.44
C ASN A 851 32.79 -6.01 -25.33
N ASN A 852 33.94 -6.10 -24.66
CA ASN A 852 34.81 -4.93 -24.50
C ASN A 852 35.38 -4.45 -25.81
N GLU A 853 35.42 -5.25 -26.87
CA GLU A 853 35.74 -4.72 -28.21
C GLU A 853 34.83 -3.54 -28.60
N CYS A 854 33.55 -3.56 -28.18
CA CYS A 854 32.62 -2.44 -28.35
C CYS A 854 32.80 -1.31 -27.31
N LEU A 855 33.65 -1.47 -26.28
CA LEU A 855 33.87 -0.46 -25.23
C LEU A 855 35.27 0.17 -25.34
N THR A 856 36.31 -0.64 -25.57
CA THR A 856 37.72 -0.26 -25.64
C THR A 856 38.00 0.69 -26.82
N TYR A 857 37.28 0.54 -27.94
CA TYR A 857 37.40 1.44 -29.10
C TYR A 857 36.58 2.74 -28.98
N HIS A 858 35.71 2.87 -27.99
CA HIS A 858 34.67 3.92 -27.92
C HIS A 858 34.81 4.80 -26.66
N CYS A 859 36.03 5.31 -26.48
CA CYS A 859 36.48 6.13 -25.34
C CYS A 859 35.51 7.26 -24.95
N PRO A 860 35.22 7.45 -23.64
CA PRO A 860 34.36 8.50 -23.08
C PRO A 860 34.71 9.94 -23.49
N MET A 861 35.97 10.19 -23.86
CA MET A 861 36.46 11.49 -24.31
C MET A 861 35.75 12.03 -25.57
N LYS A 862 34.99 11.19 -26.29
CA LYS A 862 34.31 11.56 -27.54
C LYS A 862 32.85 12.03 -27.37
N TYR A 863 32.25 11.87 -26.19
CA TYR A 863 30.83 12.20 -25.95
C TYR A 863 30.61 13.63 -25.42
N VAL A 864 31.22 14.62 -26.07
CA VAL A 864 31.24 16.01 -25.57
C VAL A 864 29.86 16.67 -25.59
N ASN A 865 28.88 16.13 -26.34
CA ASN A 865 27.57 16.74 -26.57
C ASN A 865 26.39 15.90 -26.07
N LEU A 866 26.63 14.91 -25.21
CA LEU A 866 25.59 14.03 -24.70
C LEU A 866 24.67 14.77 -23.72
N GLN A 867 23.37 14.77 -24.00
CA GLN A 867 22.31 15.39 -23.20
C GLN A 867 21.40 14.34 -22.53
N SER A 868 21.28 13.15 -23.12
CA SER A 868 20.44 12.07 -22.60
C SER A 868 21.24 10.77 -22.50
N LEU A 869 21.22 10.15 -21.33
CA LEU A 869 21.91 8.88 -21.06
C LEU A 869 20.95 7.89 -20.41
N THR A 870 20.76 6.75 -21.06
CA THR A 870 20.12 5.57 -20.47
C THR A 870 21.15 4.45 -20.30
N VAL A 871 21.28 3.93 -19.09
CA VAL A 871 22.16 2.80 -18.78
C VAL A 871 21.34 1.66 -18.20
N ARG A 872 21.55 0.46 -18.75
CA ARG A 872 20.84 -0.76 -18.34
C ARG A 872 21.83 -1.82 -17.86
N THR A 873 21.61 -2.42 -16.69
CA THR A 873 22.46 -3.51 -16.19
C THR A 873 22.35 -4.74 -17.06
N LEU A 874 21.12 -5.16 -17.37
CA LEU A 874 20.79 -6.26 -18.26
C LEU A 874 19.45 -5.94 -18.93
N ASP A 875 19.36 -6.22 -20.21
CA ASP A 875 18.07 -6.24 -20.92
C ASP A 875 17.83 -7.71 -21.31
N HIS A 876 16.77 -8.31 -20.77
CA HIS A 876 16.39 -9.70 -21.07
C HIS A 876 15.27 -9.70 -22.09
N LEU A 877 15.40 -10.60 -23.06
CA LEU A 877 14.47 -10.77 -24.17
C LEU A 877 13.03 -10.88 -23.67
N ASP A 878 12.77 -11.76 -22.70
CA ASP A 878 11.43 -11.98 -22.17
C ASP A 878 11.42 -11.83 -20.65
N LYS A 879 10.41 -11.10 -20.13
CA LYS A 879 10.11 -10.98 -18.70
C LYS A 879 9.88 -12.33 -18.00
N SER A 880 9.81 -13.43 -18.74
CA SER A 880 9.43 -14.78 -18.28
C SER A 880 10.54 -15.82 -18.42
N THR A 881 11.70 -15.51 -19.00
CA THR A 881 12.80 -16.49 -19.00
C THR A 881 13.52 -16.43 -17.65
N PRO A 882 13.35 -17.44 -16.77
CA PRO A 882 14.07 -17.49 -15.50
C PRO A 882 15.55 -17.38 -15.82
N TYR A 883 16.25 -16.56 -15.05
CA TYR A 883 17.65 -16.21 -15.24
C TYR A 883 18.44 -17.46 -15.65
N LEU A 884 18.77 -17.58 -16.95
CA LEU A 884 19.56 -18.71 -17.43
C LEU A 884 20.75 -18.79 -16.49
N GLN A 885 20.96 -19.94 -15.85
CA GLN A 885 22.12 -20.26 -15.00
C GLN A 885 23.42 -20.25 -15.83
N SER A 886 23.56 -19.31 -16.75
CA SER A 886 24.81 -18.78 -17.24
C SER A 886 25.73 -18.55 -16.04
N SER A 887 26.67 -19.47 -15.94
CA SER A 887 27.91 -19.35 -15.20
C SER A 887 28.70 -18.20 -15.81
N PHE A 888 28.31 -16.97 -15.50
CA PHE A 888 29.24 -15.86 -15.58
C PHE A 888 30.33 -16.16 -14.56
N THR A 889 31.42 -16.80 -15.02
CA THR A 889 32.61 -16.91 -14.18
C THR A 889 33.20 -15.52 -14.08
N LEU A 890 33.73 -15.18 -12.89
CA LEU A 890 34.47 -13.94 -12.63
C LEU A 890 35.50 -13.66 -13.73
N TYR A 891 36.06 -14.74 -14.31
CA TYR A 891 36.94 -14.72 -15.47
C TYR A 891 36.36 -13.98 -16.69
N TYR A 892 35.12 -14.25 -17.13
CA TYR A 892 34.54 -13.53 -18.29
C TYR A 892 34.37 -12.02 -18.05
N ILE A 893 34.30 -11.61 -16.79
CA ILE A 893 34.23 -10.19 -16.39
C ILE A 893 35.64 -9.58 -16.30
N LEU A 894 36.63 -10.32 -15.79
CA LEU A 894 38.01 -9.87 -15.61
C LEU A 894 38.84 -9.91 -16.91
N ASN A 895 38.71 -10.96 -17.72
CA ASN A 895 39.41 -11.14 -19.02
C ASN A 895 39.00 -10.11 -20.08
N SER A 896 38.04 -9.30 -19.70
CA SER A 896 37.31 -8.34 -20.48
C SER A 896 37.94 -6.94 -20.31
N ILE A 897 38.75 -6.75 -19.27
CA ILE A 897 39.33 -5.48 -18.89
C ILE A 897 40.77 -5.53 -19.36
N ASP A 898 40.97 -5.15 -20.63
CA ASP A 898 42.29 -4.90 -21.21
C ASP A 898 43.12 -3.99 -20.30
N HIS A 899 44.45 -4.02 -20.45
CA HIS A 899 45.56 -3.46 -19.63
C HIS A 899 45.45 -2.05 -18.98
N ASN A 900 44.28 -1.41 -18.93
CA ASN A 900 44.01 -0.21 -18.15
C ASN A 900 44.16 -0.49 -16.64
N THR A 901 45.35 -0.16 -16.14
CA THR A 901 45.77 -0.23 -14.74
C THR A 901 44.80 0.48 -13.79
N TRP A 902 44.11 1.54 -14.22
CA TRP A 902 43.13 2.25 -13.40
C TRP A 902 41.86 1.43 -13.13
N SER A 903 41.28 0.80 -14.16
CA SER A 903 40.12 -0.09 -14.00
C SER A 903 40.48 -1.28 -13.13
N TYR A 904 41.68 -1.84 -13.33
CA TYR A 904 42.21 -2.94 -12.52
C TYR A 904 42.30 -2.55 -11.04
N GLN A 905 42.90 -1.41 -10.70
CA GLN A 905 42.99 -0.91 -9.32
C GLN A 905 41.61 -0.70 -8.67
N LYS A 906 40.63 -0.16 -9.41
CA LYS A 906 39.25 0.01 -8.89
C LYS A 906 38.58 -1.35 -8.62
N ILE A 907 38.73 -2.34 -9.50
CA ILE A 907 38.16 -3.68 -9.28
C ILE A 907 38.76 -4.33 -8.04
N PHE A 908 40.06 -4.19 -7.84
CA PHE A 908 40.73 -4.68 -6.62
C PHE A 908 40.18 -4.02 -5.35
N LYS A 909 39.79 -2.73 -5.41
CA LYS A 909 39.08 -2.05 -4.30
C LYS A 909 37.70 -2.69 -4.00
N TYR A 910 37.04 -3.28 -5.00
CA TYR A 910 35.72 -3.88 -4.90
C TYR A 910 35.74 -5.41 -4.74
N MET A 911 36.90 -6.09 -4.81
CA MET A 911 37.03 -7.51 -4.47
C MET A 911 37.32 -7.63 -2.95
N PRO A 912 36.31 -7.96 -2.11
CA PRO A 912 36.58 -8.20 -0.70
C PRO A 912 37.42 -9.48 -0.58
N ALA A 913 38.29 -9.55 0.41
CA ALA A 913 38.99 -10.77 0.77
C ALA A 913 37.97 -11.88 1.09
N TYR A 914 37.80 -12.84 0.17
CA TYR A 914 37.24 -14.19 0.38
C TYR A 914 36.01 -14.32 1.31
N GLN A 915 34.95 -13.52 1.11
CA GLN A 915 33.63 -13.89 1.63
C GLN A 915 32.76 -14.50 0.52
N PRO A 916 32.11 -15.66 0.75
CA PRO A 916 31.21 -16.27 -0.22
C PRO A 916 29.98 -15.38 -0.40
N LEU A 917 29.97 -14.61 -1.50
CA LEU A 917 28.87 -13.75 -1.90
C LEU A 917 27.68 -14.62 -2.35
N SER A 918 26.76 -14.91 -1.43
CA SER A 918 25.52 -15.64 -1.74
C SER A 918 24.60 -14.86 -2.69
N ASP A 919 24.76 -13.52 -2.79
CA ASP A 919 24.04 -12.63 -3.74
C ASP A 919 24.96 -12.11 -4.87
N SER A 920 25.94 -12.91 -5.29
CA SER A 920 27.07 -12.48 -6.12
C SER A 920 26.75 -11.75 -7.43
N LYS A 921 25.72 -12.15 -8.19
CA LYS A 921 25.56 -11.68 -9.58
C LYS A 921 25.17 -10.20 -9.71
N THR A 922 24.24 -9.73 -8.90
CA THR A 922 23.75 -8.35 -8.93
C THR A 922 24.84 -7.38 -8.49
N ASN A 923 25.56 -7.72 -7.42
CA ASN A 923 26.73 -6.97 -6.95
C ASN A 923 27.81 -6.85 -8.03
N PHE A 924 28.10 -7.91 -8.78
CA PHE A 924 29.10 -7.85 -9.86
C PHE A 924 28.66 -6.94 -11.02
N LEU A 925 27.40 -7.04 -11.46
CA LEU A 925 26.87 -6.17 -12.52
C LEU A 925 26.86 -4.71 -12.09
N SER A 926 26.51 -4.43 -10.84
CA SER A 926 26.59 -3.10 -10.25
C SER A 926 28.03 -2.58 -10.20
N ILE A 927 29.03 -3.37 -9.80
CA ILE A 927 30.44 -2.94 -9.81
C ILE A 927 30.86 -2.55 -11.23
N LYS A 928 30.60 -3.42 -12.21
CA LYS A 928 31.00 -3.20 -13.61
C LYS A 928 30.28 -1.93 -14.17
N THR A 929 28.98 -1.78 -13.90
CA THR A 929 28.20 -0.56 -14.24
C THR A 929 28.78 0.68 -13.58
N ASN A 930 29.20 0.60 -12.32
CA ASN A 930 29.78 1.75 -11.61
C ASN A 930 31.15 2.16 -12.15
N ILE A 931 31.98 1.21 -12.56
CA ILE A 931 33.25 1.50 -13.25
C ILE A 931 32.97 2.27 -14.54
N PHE A 932 31.97 1.82 -15.30
CA PHE A 932 31.55 2.47 -16.52
C PHE A 932 30.98 3.88 -16.28
N MET A 933 30.07 4.04 -15.30
CA MET A 933 29.50 5.35 -14.95
C MET A 933 30.55 6.36 -14.51
N ASN A 934 31.58 5.92 -13.77
CA ASN A 934 32.72 6.78 -13.42
C ASN A 934 33.44 7.33 -14.66
N GLN A 935 33.45 6.57 -15.76
CA GLN A 935 34.04 7.01 -17.02
C GLN A 935 33.16 8.02 -17.78
N PHE A 936 31.83 7.92 -17.65
CA PHE A 936 30.90 8.87 -18.27
C PHE A 936 30.79 10.18 -17.51
N PHE A 937 30.83 10.14 -16.17
CA PHE A 937 30.63 11.28 -15.27
C PHE A 937 31.83 12.24 -15.22
N THR A 938 32.32 12.61 -16.41
CA THR A 938 33.31 13.66 -16.63
C THR A 938 32.72 15.04 -16.36
N ILE A 939 33.57 16.04 -16.13
CA ILE A 939 33.17 17.43 -15.89
C ILE A 939 32.27 17.98 -17.01
N ASN A 940 32.58 17.65 -18.27
CA ASN A 940 31.79 18.11 -19.41
C ASN A 940 30.38 17.53 -19.41
N LEU A 941 30.22 16.26 -19.03
CA LEU A 941 28.89 15.64 -18.99
C LEU A 941 28.04 16.18 -17.84
N LYS A 942 28.65 16.46 -16.68
CA LYS A 942 27.96 17.03 -15.51
C LYS A 942 27.24 18.34 -15.83
N ASN A 943 27.77 19.13 -16.76
CA ASN A 943 27.23 20.43 -17.17
C ASN A 943 26.35 20.39 -18.42
N LYS A 944 26.06 19.21 -18.98
CA LYS A 944 25.29 19.07 -20.23
C LYS A 944 24.20 18.01 -20.18
N LEU A 945 24.32 17.03 -19.29
CA LEU A 945 23.35 15.94 -19.19
C LEU A 945 22.06 16.45 -18.56
N GLU A 946 20.98 16.43 -19.35
CA GLU A 946 19.64 16.88 -18.99
C GLU A 946 18.74 15.71 -18.53
N TYR A 947 19.02 14.51 -19.03
CA TYR A 947 18.24 13.31 -18.76
C TYR A 947 19.13 12.12 -18.40
N LEU A 948 18.84 11.45 -17.28
CA LEU A 948 19.52 10.23 -16.84
C LEU A 948 18.50 9.16 -16.45
N ASN A 949 18.60 7.99 -17.08
CA ASN A 949 17.74 6.83 -16.79
C ASN A 949 18.57 5.59 -16.45
N LEU A 950 18.39 5.09 -15.23
CA LEU A 950 19.13 3.98 -14.65
C LEU A 950 18.20 2.76 -14.54
N VAL A 951 18.33 1.85 -15.50
CA VAL A 951 17.48 0.66 -15.62
C VAL A 951 18.17 -0.51 -14.96
N GLY A 952 17.64 -0.95 -13.82
CA GLY A 952 18.19 -2.09 -13.08
C GLY A 952 19.61 -1.87 -12.51
N CYS A 953 20.07 -0.62 -12.38
CA CYS A 953 21.44 -0.30 -11.96
C CYS A 953 21.49 0.26 -10.54
N SER A 954 22.37 -0.26 -9.66
CA SER A 954 22.80 0.51 -8.48
C SER A 954 24.04 1.34 -8.76
N LEU A 955 24.00 2.58 -8.33
CA LEU A 955 25.17 3.43 -8.25
C LEU A 955 25.92 3.18 -6.95
N SER A 956 27.25 3.23 -6.99
CA SER A 956 28.08 3.22 -5.80
C SER A 956 27.95 4.56 -5.09
N LYS A 957 28.25 4.61 -3.80
CA LYS A 957 28.21 5.87 -3.02
C LYS A 957 29.02 6.98 -3.68
N GLU A 958 30.16 6.65 -4.30
CA GLU A 958 30.95 7.65 -5.04
C GLU A 958 30.17 8.20 -6.25
N ASN A 959 29.57 7.35 -7.09
CA ASN A 959 28.81 7.80 -8.26
C ASN A 959 27.52 8.53 -7.87
N VAL A 960 26.84 8.09 -6.81
CA VAL A 960 25.68 8.79 -6.25
C VAL A 960 26.06 10.18 -5.77
N SER A 961 27.21 10.32 -5.09
CA SER A 961 27.66 11.63 -4.60
C SER A 961 27.97 12.64 -5.70
N VAL A 962 28.19 12.18 -6.93
CA VAL A 962 28.41 13.02 -8.11
C VAL A 962 27.08 13.51 -8.70
N LEU A 963 25.94 12.87 -8.43
CA LEU A 963 24.64 13.28 -8.99
C LEU A 963 24.27 14.72 -8.66
N LYS A 964 24.55 15.18 -7.43
CA LYS A 964 24.33 16.58 -7.02
C LYS A 964 25.19 17.59 -7.78
N GLU A 965 26.27 17.15 -8.42
CA GLU A 965 27.15 18.01 -9.23
C GLU A 965 26.61 18.22 -10.66
N PHE A 966 25.56 17.50 -11.05
CA PHE A 966 24.92 17.70 -12.35
C PHE A 966 24.08 18.97 -12.35
N THR A 967 24.60 20.02 -12.95
CA THR A 967 23.97 21.34 -12.97
C THR A 967 22.88 21.47 -14.02
N SER A 968 22.80 20.55 -15.00
CA SER A 968 21.78 20.57 -16.06
C SER A 968 20.77 19.43 -15.96
N LEU A 969 20.88 18.54 -14.97
CA LEU A 969 20.04 17.35 -14.91
C LEU A 969 18.62 17.70 -14.45
N HIS A 970 17.67 17.63 -15.38
CA HIS A 970 16.25 17.95 -15.16
C HIS A 970 15.41 16.70 -14.93
N THR A 971 15.78 15.55 -15.50
CA THR A 971 15.03 14.29 -15.36
C THR A 971 15.93 13.15 -14.89
N LEU A 972 15.48 12.46 -13.84
CA LEU A 972 16.16 11.30 -13.26
C LEU A 972 15.17 10.15 -13.10
N ILE A 973 15.45 9.03 -13.76
CA ILE A 973 14.65 7.81 -13.70
C ILE A 973 15.49 6.71 -13.05
N ILE A 974 14.97 6.10 -11.99
CA ILE A 974 15.70 5.11 -11.19
C ILE A 974 14.80 3.91 -10.88
N ASP A 975 15.41 2.73 -10.95
CA ASP A 975 14.75 1.50 -10.53
C ASP A 975 14.71 1.38 -8.99
N CYS A 976 13.52 1.19 -8.43
CA CYS A 976 13.27 1.17 -6.99
C CYS A 976 14.08 0.09 -6.24
N ALA A 977 14.44 -1.02 -6.90
CA ALA A 977 15.22 -2.10 -6.31
C ALA A 977 16.64 -1.66 -5.93
N PHE A 978 17.13 -0.54 -6.46
CA PHE A 978 18.49 -0.06 -6.30
C PHE A 978 18.59 1.29 -5.57
N ILE A 979 17.47 1.73 -4.98
CA ILE A 979 17.42 2.96 -4.19
C ILE A 979 17.96 2.71 -2.78
N ASP A 980 18.82 3.61 -2.33
CA ASP A 980 19.28 3.67 -0.94
C ASP A 980 19.20 5.11 -0.39
N ASN A 981 19.53 5.25 0.90
CA ASN A 981 19.56 6.56 1.58
C ASN A 981 20.53 7.56 0.93
N SER A 982 21.62 7.07 0.31
CA SER A 982 22.60 7.97 -0.31
C SER A 982 22.04 8.67 -1.53
N LEU A 983 21.12 8.05 -2.26
CA LEU A 983 20.48 8.65 -3.42
C LEU A 983 19.73 9.94 -3.04
N PHE A 984 18.85 9.88 -2.04
CA PHE A 984 18.03 11.02 -1.63
C PHE A 984 18.85 12.20 -1.11
N ILE A 985 20.02 11.94 -0.51
CA ILE A 985 20.95 12.99 -0.04
C ILE A 985 21.63 13.73 -1.20
N ASN A 986 21.75 13.08 -2.36
CA ASN A 986 22.51 13.60 -3.50
C ASN A 986 21.64 13.85 -4.74
N VAL A 987 20.33 14.04 -4.55
CA VAL A 987 19.45 14.50 -5.63
C VAL A 987 19.88 15.91 -6.07
N PRO A 988 20.08 16.16 -7.39
CA PRO A 988 20.46 17.49 -7.85
C PRO A 988 19.37 18.54 -7.62
N ASP A 989 19.81 19.77 -7.29
CA ASP A 989 18.90 20.87 -6.92
C ASP A 989 18.05 21.37 -8.09
N GLN A 990 18.46 21.14 -9.35
CA GLN A 990 17.71 21.55 -10.55
C GLN A 990 16.76 20.46 -11.08
N LEU A 991 16.65 19.33 -10.39
CA LEU A 991 15.83 18.21 -10.84
C LEU A 991 14.35 18.61 -10.86
N GLU A 992 13.72 18.53 -12.03
CA GLU A 992 12.30 18.83 -12.21
C GLU A 992 11.42 17.58 -12.19
N THR A 993 11.95 16.46 -12.70
CA THR A 993 11.23 15.18 -12.82
C THR A 993 12.01 14.05 -12.15
N LEU A 994 11.37 13.37 -11.19
CA LEU A 994 11.91 12.17 -10.55
C LEU A 994 10.96 11.00 -10.78
N GLU A 995 11.44 9.96 -11.46
CA GLU A 995 10.70 8.72 -11.65
C GLU A 995 11.34 7.58 -10.85
N ILE A 996 10.57 6.99 -9.94
CA ILE A 996 10.95 5.80 -9.17
C ILE A 996 10.08 4.64 -9.65
N ILE A 997 10.67 3.77 -10.46
CA ILE A 997 9.95 2.72 -11.19
C ILE A 997 10.38 1.33 -10.76
N ASP A 998 9.47 0.36 -10.76
CA ASP A 998 9.81 -1.05 -10.59
C ASP A 998 9.73 -1.74 -11.95
N ARG A 999 10.89 -1.91 -12.58
CA ARG A 999 10.94 -2.63 -13.86
C ARG A 999 10.97 -4.14 -13.67
N LYS A 1000 11.12 -4.64 -12.43
CA LYS A 1000 11.28 -6.06 -12.10
C LYS A 1000 12.35 -6.73 -12.97
N VAL A 1001 13.46 -6.02 -13.25
CA VAL A 1001 14.57 -6.52 -14.08
C VAL A 1001 15.15 -7.82 -13.50
N HIS A 1002 15.02 -8.00 -12.18
CA HIS A 1002 15.43 -9.19 -11.46
C HIS A 1002 14.27 -9.72 -10.60
N GLU A 1003 13.65 -10.83 -11.03
CA GLU A 1003 12.48 -11.42 -10.34
C GLU A 1003 12.71 -11.72 -8.85
N ASN A 1004 13.98 -11.99 -8.46
CA ASN A 1004 14.35 -12.35 -7.09
C ASN A 1004 14.80 -11.18 -6.21
N LEU A 1005 15.00 -9.98 -6.77
CA LEU A 1005 15.36 -8.80 -5.99
C LEU A 1005 14.09 -8.21 -5.39
N HIS A 1006 13.76 -8.66 -4.18
CA HIS A 1006 12.74 -7.99 -3.38
C HIS A 1006 13.24 -6.60 -2.99
N VAL A 1007 12.46 -5.57 -3.33
CA VAL A 1007 12.74 -4.18 -2.95
C VAL A 1007 12.73 -4.08 -1.43
N ASN A 1008 13.91 -3.96 -0.81
CA ASN A 1008 14.02 -3.84 0.64
C ASN A 1008 13.84 -2.37 1.07
N LEU A 1009 12.60 -1.88 0.96
CA LEU A 1009 12.23 -0.52 1.36
C LEU A 1009 12.36 -0.29 2.87
N HIS A 1010 12.49 -1.34 3.68
CA HIS A 1010 12.70 -1.21 5.12
C HIS A 1010 14.06 -0.61 5.48
N ASN A 1011 15.02 -0.63 4.56
CA ASN A 1011 16.33 0.00 4.76
C ASN A 1011 16.32 1.51 4.51
N LEU A 1012 15.23 2.06 3.95
CA LEU A 1012 15.11 3.50 3.72
C LEU A 1012 14.79 4.21 5.03
N ASP A 1013 15.73 5.04 5.47
CA ASP A 1013 15.59 5.86 6.64
C ASP A 1013 14.63 7.02 6.35
N PHE A 1014 13.57 7.13 7.14
CA PHE A 1014 12.54 8.15 6.97
C PHE A 1014 13.10 9.57 6.93
N THR A 1015 14.06 9.89 7.80
CA THR A 1015 14.64 11.24 7.89
C THR A 1015 15.41 11.60 6.61
N THR A 1016 16.02 10.60 6.00
CA THR A 1016 16.76 10.74 4.74
C THR A 1016 15.82 10.92 3.56
N VAL A 1017 14.78 10.10 3.42
CA VAL A 1017 13.78 10.25 2.34
C VAL A 1017 13.03 11.58 2.46
N GLN A 1018 12.79 12.06 3.68
CA GLN A 1018 12.17 13.36 3.96
C GLN A 1018 12.96 14.56 3.39
N SER A 1019 14.24 14.39 3.03
CA SER A 1019 15.00 15.42 2.32
C SER A 1019 14.37 15.83 0.99
N LEU A 1020 13.60 14.94 0.34
CA LEU A 1020 12.84 15.24 -0.88
C LEU A 1020 11.90 16.46 -0.72
N LYS A 1021 11.33 16.69 0.47
CA LYS A 1021 10.53 17.89 0.77
C LYS A 1021 11.28 19.21 0.55
N LYS A 1022 12.62 19.19 0.61
CA LYS A 1022 13.47 20.37 0.43
C LYS A 1022 13.69 20.71 -1.04
N HIS A 1023 13.51 19.76 -1.95
CA HIS A 1023 13.70 19.94 -3.40
C HIS A 1023 12.45 20.56 -4.04
N LYS A 1024 12.35 21.89 -3.95
CA LYS A 1024 11.22 22.67 -4.49
C LYS A 1024 11.17 22.72 -6.03
N SER A 1025 12.26 22.33 -6.69
CA SER A 1025 12.38 22.25 -8.15
C SER A 1025 11.64 21.06 -8.74
N ILE A 1026 11.45 19.98 -7.95
CA ILE A 1026 10.75 18.78 -8.41
C ILE A 1026 9.26 19.11 -8.58
N LYS A 1027 8.83 19.15 -9.83
CA LYS A 1027 7.45 19.42 -10.26
C LYS A 1027 6.70 18.14 -10.58
N ASN A 1028 7.42 17.13 -11.12
CA ASN A 1028 6.84 15.90 -11.63
C ASN A 1028 7.42 14.69 -10.89
N ILE A 1029 6.54 13.84 -10.36
CA ILE A 1029 6.96 12.58 -9.72
C ILE A 1029 6.18 11.42 -10.35
N VAL A 1030 6.89 10.35 -10.67
CA VAL A 1030 6.28 9.07 -11.09
C VAL A 1030 6.67 8.00 -10.07
N LEU A 1031 5.67 7.38 -9.43
CA LEU A 1031 5.85 6.33 -8.44
C LEU A 1031 5.24 5.02 -8.93
N ASP A 1032 6.00 3.94 -8.87
CA ASP A 1032 5.48 2.59 -9.12
C ASP A 1032 4.90 1.94 -7.86
N GLU A 1033 4.12 0.88 -8.06
CA GLU A 1033 3.53 0.03 -7.03
C GLU A 1033 4.48 -0.29 -5.86
N SER A 1034 5.72 -0.67 -6.18
CA SER A 1034 6.65 -1.14 -5.16
C SER A 1034 7.04 -0.05 -4.17
N ILE A 1035 7.38 1.16 -4.63
CA ILE A 1035 7.75 2.27 -3.74
C ILE A 1035 6.56 2.74 -2.90
N MET A 1036 5.33 2.59 -3.40
CA MET A 1036 4.11 2.91 -2.66
C MET A 1036 3.91 2.04 -1.41
N ARG A 1037 4.60 0.89 -1.32
CA ARG A 1037 4.63 0.05 -0.10
C ARG A 1037 5.45 0.68 1.03
N TYR A 1038 6.34 1.63 0.72
CA TYR A 1038 7.00 2.47 1.72
C TYR A 1038 5.99 3.48 2.28
N ARG A 1039 5.28 3.08 3.34
CA ARG A 1039 4.18 3.86 3.94
C ARG A 1039 4.44 5.36 4.11
N PRO A 1040 5.65 5.80 4.52
CA PRO A 1040 5.92 7.23 4.70
C PRO A 1040 6.17 8.03 3.42
N ILE A 1041 6.14 7.42 2.22
CA ILE A 1041 6.58 8.09 0.98
C ILE A 1041 5.84 9.41 0.73
N PHE A 1042 4.53 9.46 0.96
CA PHE A 1042 3.72 10.67 0.80
C PHE A 1042 4.12 11.78 1.77
N ASP A 1043 4.54 11.42 2.98
CA ASP A 1043 5.06 12.37 3.97
C ASP A 1043 6.46 12.86 3.64
N CYS A 1044 7.10 12.33 2.60
CA CYS A 1044 8.41 12.74 2.11
C CYS A 1044 8.34 13.55 0.81
N LEU A 1045 7.21 13.59 0.10
CA LEU A 1045 7.10 14.30 -1.19
C LEU A 1045 7.10 15.83 -1.01
N PRO A 1046 7.55 16.60 -2.03
CA PRO A 1046 7.36 18.06 -2.07
C PRO A 1046 5.90 18.46 -1.84
N LEU A 1047 5.67 19.57 -1.13
CA LEU A 1047 4.32 20.00 -0.75
C LEU A 1047 3.45 20.45 -1.94
N LYS A 1048 4.09 20.88 -3.04
CA LYS A 1048 3.43 21.31 -4.27
C LYS A 1048 4.05 20.55 -5.43
N LEU A 1049 3.22 19.81 -6.16
CA LEU A 1049 3.60 19.09 -7.37
C LEU A 1049 2.71 19.55 -8.53
N GLU A 1050 3.30 19.71 -9.70
CA GLU A 1050 2.56 19.91 -10.94
C GLU A 1050 1.93 18.60 -11.42
N SER A 1051 2.68 17.49 -11.33
CA SER A 1051 2.18 16.17 -11.71
C SER A 1051 2.64 15.09 -10.76
N LEU A 1052 1.71 14.23 -10.34
CA LEU A 1052 2.00 12.95 -9.69
C LEU A 1052 1.41 11.83 -10.56
N LYS A 1053 2.27 10.95 -11.07
CA LYS A 1053 1.82 9.73 -11.76
C LYS A 1053 2.05 8.51 -10.88
N ILE A 1054 1.05 7.64 -10.78
CA ILE A 1054 1.13 6.38 -10.03
C ILE A 1054 1.01 5.24 -11.03
N LYS A 1055 2.03 4.39 -11.11
CA LYS A 1055 2.13 3.30 -12.07
C LYS A 1055 1.87 1.96 -11.38
N LYS A 1056 0.81 1.27 -11.81
CA LYS A 1056 0.32 0.00 -11.23
C LYS A 1056 0.00 0.13 -9.74
N PHE A 1057 -1.18 -0.30 -9.35
CA PHE A 1057 -1.61 -0.21 -7.96
C PHE A 1057 -1.90 -1.60 -7.41
N PRO A 1058 -1.50 -1.93 -6.16
CA PRO A 1058 -1.85 -3.21 -5.57
C PRO A 1058 -3.34 -3.23 -5.28
N ASP A 1059 -4.02 -4.35 -5.56
CA ASP A 1059 -5.45 -4.51 -5.25
C ASP A 1059 -5.75 -4.36 -3.74
N VAL A 1060 -4.75 -4.49 -2.86
CA VAL A 1060 -4.89 -4.38 -1.40
C VAL A 1060 -3.72 -3.63 -0.79
N VAL A 1061 -3.85 -2.31 -0.58
CA VAL A 1061 -2.88 -1.53 0.22
C VAL A 1061 -3.52 -1.02 1.49
N ASN A 1062 -3.02 -1.50 2.63
CA ASN A 1062 -3.35 -0.94 3.93
C ASN A 1062 -2.42 0.25 4.21
N PHE A 1063 -2.90 1.45 3.93
CA PHE A 1063 -2.27 2.69 4.37
C PHE A 1063 -2.56 2.95 5.85
N CYS A 1064 -1.61 3.55 6.58
CA CYS A 1064 -1.81 3.96 7.96
C CYS A 1064 -2.66 5.24 8.06
N ALA A 1065 -3.16 5.53 9.26
CA ALA A 1065 -4.05 6.67 9.54
C ALA A 1065 -3.44 8.03 9.12
N GLN A 1066 -4.35 8.99 8.88
CA GLN A 1066 -4.17 10.31 8.28
C GLN A 1066 -2.85 11.03 8.64
N SER A 1067 -2.19 11.57 7.62
CA SER A 1067 -1.17 12.61 7.78
C SER A 1067 -1.85 13.95 8.05
N ASP A 1068 -1.32 14.74 8.99
CA ASP A 1068 -1.84 16.08 9.30
C ASP A 1068 -1.65 17.06 8.14
N GLN A 1069 -0.74 16.77 7.19
CA GLN A 1069 -0.41 17.64 6.07
C GLN A 1069 -0.57 16.93 4.73
N LYS A 1070 -1.59 17.34 3.96
CA LYS A 1070 -1.82 16.83 2.60
C LYS A 1070 -0.94 17.56 1.58
N ILE A 1071 -0.43 16.82 0.59
CA ILE A 1071 0.28 17.40 -0.56
C ILE A 1071 -0.70 18.01 -1.56
N VAL A 1072 -0.32 19.12 -2.17
CA VAL A 1072 -1.07 19.76 -3.25
C VAL A 1072 -0.51 19.24 -4.58
N VAL A 1073 -1.39 18.66 -5.39
CA VAL A 1073 -1.04 18.09 -6.70
C VAL A 1073 -1.98 18.70 -7.72
N ARG A 1074 -1.45 19.32 -8.79
CA ARG A 1074 -2.25 19.92 -9.86
C ARG A 1074 -2.82 18.86 -10.82
N ARG A 1075 -2.01 17.86 -11.19
CA ARG A 1075 -2.42 16.72 -12.04
C ARG A 1075 -2.09 15.38 -11.38
N LEU A 1076 -3.08 14.52 -11.23
CA LEU A 1076 -2.92 13.15 -10.73
C LEU A 1076 -3.26 12.16 -11.86
N THR A 1077 -2.30 11.32 -12.25
CA THR A 1077 -2.50 10.33 -13.31
C THR A 1077 -2.22 8.92 -12.80
N VAL A 1078 -3.14 7.98 -13.04
CA VAL A 1078 -2.89 6.55 -12.79
C VAL A 1078 -2.54 5.86 -14.10
N LEU A 1079 -1.31 5.38 -14.20
CA LEU A 1079 -0.82 4.65 -15.35
C LEU A 1079 -1.17 3.16 -15.20
N LEU A 1080 -2.10 2.68 -16.04
CA LEU A 1080 -2.65 1.32 -15.98
C LEU A 1080 -1.71 0.29 -16.61
N ASP A 1081 -0.98 0.68 -17.65
CA ASP A 1081 -0.04 -0.18 -18.35
C ASP A 1081 1.24 0.55 -18.79
N GLY A 1082 2.19 -0.21 -19.32
CA GLY A 1082 3.36 0.36 -19.96
C GLY A 1082 3.14 0.46 -21.47
N PRO A 1083 3.94 1.28 -22.18
CA PRO A 1083 3.85 1.42 -23.63
C PRO A 1083 4.04 0.10 -24.41
N ASP A 1084 4.67 -0.90 -23.78
CA ASP A 1084 4.93 -2.22 -24.37
C ASP A 1084 4.08 -3.34 -23.76
N THR A 1085 3.07 -3.03 -22.93
CA THR A 1085 2.20 -4.08 -22.36
C THR A 1085 1.23 -4.58 -23.43
N TYR A 1086 1.24 -5.90 -23.68
CA TYR A 1086 0.25 -6.57 -24.53
C TYR A 1086 -0.40 -7.74 -23.78
N PRO A 1087 -1.73 -7.94 -23.86
CA PRO A 1087 -2.71 -7.08 -24.54
C PRO A 1087 -2.76 -5.67 -23.92
N LEU A 1088 -3.13 -4.68 -24.74
CA LEU A 1088 -3.30 -3.30 -24.30
C LEU A 1088 -4.30 -3.26 -23.14
N THR A 1089 -3.98 -2.54 -22.06
CA THR A 1089 -4.94 -2.36 -20.97
C THR A 1089 -5.96 -1.35 -21.42
N MET A 1090 -7.17 -1.82 -21.68
CA MET A 1090 -8.27 -0.97 -22.10
C MET A 1090 -8.84 -0.26 -20.88
N ILE A 1091 -8.85 1.08 -20.91
CA ILE A 1091 -9.69 1.86 -19.98
C ILE A 1091 -11.13 1.56 -20.38
N ASP A 1092 -11.92 1.04 -19.44
CA ASP A 1092 -13.35 0.87 -19.63
C ASP A 1092 -13.96 2.25 -19.91
N SER A 1093 -14.34 2.49 -21.17
CA SER A 1093 -14.86 3.78 -21.62
C SER A 1093 -16.32 3.98 -21.23
N ASN A 1094 -16.88 3.12 -20.38
CA ASN A 1094 -18.19 3.33 -19.79
C ASN A 1094 -18.18 4.61 -18.94
N PRO A 1095 -18.88 5.68 -19.36
CA PRO A 1095 -18.85 6.95 -18.66
C PRO A 1095 -19.50 6.90 -17.28
N MET A 1096 -20.29 5.87 -16.98
CA MET A 1096 -21.06 5.78 -15.74
C MET A 1096 -20.36 4.97 -14.64
N ILE A 1097 -19.28 4.23 -14.96
CA ILE A 1097 -18.51 3.48 -13.98
C ILE A 1097 -17.47 4.39 -13.33
N SER A 1098 -17.54 4.55 -12.00
CA SER A 1098 -16.48 5.19 -11.23
C SER A 1098 -15.20 4.36 -11.32
N GLN A 1099 -14.19 4.91 -11.99
CA GLN A 1099 -12.93 4.22 -12.24
C GLN A 1099 -12.02 4.33 -11.01
N TYR A 1100 -11.47 3.20 -10.54
CA TYR A 1100 -10.46 3.17 -9.46
C TYR A 1100 -10.82 3.97 -8.19
N TYR A 1101 -12.10 4.15 -7.87
CA TYR A 1101 -12.56 5.03 -6.77
C TYR A 1101 -11.97 4.67 -5.40
N GLN A 1102 -11.69 3.39 -5.15
CA GLN A 1102 -11.07 2.93 -3.90
C GLN A 1102 -9.65 3.50 -3.74
N LEU A 1103 -8.87 3.52 -4.83
CA LEU A 1103 -7.55 4.13 -4.88
C LEU A 1103 -7.64 5.64 -4.63
N PHE A 1104 -8.54 6.34 -5.33
CA PHE A 1104 -8.65 7.79 -5.19
C PHE A 1104 -9.13 8.20 -3.79
N ASN A 1105 -10.09 7.48 -3.21
CA ASN A 1105 -10.53 7.69 -1.83
C ASN A 1105 -9.41 7.50 -0.81
N LEU A 1106 -8.49 6.57 -1.08
CA LEU A 1106 -7.32 6.32 -0.26
C LEU A 1106 -6.28 7.44 -0.40
N LEU A 1107 -6.03 7.88 -1.62
CA LEU A 1107 -5.13 8.99 -1.94
C LEU A 1107 -5.64 10.33 -1.38
N ARG A 1108 -6.95 10.52 -1.22
CA ARG A 1108 -7.53 11.71 -0.54
C ARG A 1108 -7.03 11.91 0.89
N ASN A 1109 -6.51 10.87 1.55
CA ASN A 1109 -5.89 11.01 2.86
C ASN A 1109 -4.52 11.69 2.80
N TYR A 1110 -3.87 11.68 1.64
CA TYR A 1110 -2.53 12.20 1.42
C TYR A 1110 -2.50 13.42 0.51
N ILE A 1111 -3.44 13.52 -0.43
CA ILE A 1111 -3.50 14.56 -1.47
C ILE A 1111 -4.70 15.47 -1.21
N ASN A 1112 -4.52 16.78 -1.38
CA ASN A 1112 -5.60 17.75 -1.37
C ASN A 1112 -6.35 17.74 -2.72
N PHE A 1113 -7.39 16.90 -2.84
CA PHE A 1113 -8.21 16.81 -4.05
C PHE A 1113 -8.99 18.10 -4.36
N ASN A 1114 -9.12 19.05 -3.44
CA ASN A 1114 -9.81 20.32 -3.71
C ASN A 1114 -8.95 21.28 -4.55
N GLU A 1115 -7.64 21.03 -4.65
CA GLU A 1115 -6.69 21.80 -5.46
C GLU A 1115 -6.22 21.02 -6.70
N LEU A 1116 -6.86 19.89 -6.99
CA LEU A 1116 -6.60 19.12 -8.20
C LEU A 1116 -7.25 19.85 -9.39
N GLU A 1117 -6.52 20.01 -10.49
CA GLU A 1117 -7.09 20.56 -11.74
C GLU A 1117 -7.43 19.43 -12.74
N GLU A 1118 -6.73 18.30 -12.62
CA GLU A 1118 -6.90 17.17 -13.51
C GLU A 1118 -6.66 15.85 -12.79
N LEU A 1119 -7.70 15.00 -12.78
CA LEU A 1119 -7.59 13.57 -12.49
C LEU A 1119 -7.65 12.80 -13.80
N ALA A 1120 -6.73 11.86 -14.03
CA ALA A 1120 -6.71 11.09 -15.27
C ALA A 1120 -6.25 9.65 -15.10
N LEU A 1121 -6.69 8.80 -16.03
CA LEU A 1121 -6.13 7.48 -16.27
C LEU A 1121 -5.30 7.53 -17.54
N GLU A 1122 -4.14 6.89 -17.53
CA GLU A 1122 -3.30 6.76 -18.70
C GLU A 1122 -3.11 5.27 -19.01
N ALA A 1123 -3.48 4.85 -20.22
CA ALA A 1123 -3.24 3.50 -20.70
C ALA A 1123 -2.89 3.53 -22.18
N SER A 1124 -1.83 2.84 -22.57
CA SER A 1124 -1.38 2.74 -23.96
C SER A 1124 -1.16 4.10 -24.64
N GLY A 1125 -0.73 5.10 -23.85
CA GLY A 1125 -0.56 6.49 -24.28
C GLY A 1125 -1.86 7.31 -24.39
N LYS A 1126 -3.03 6.70 -24.18
CA LYS A 1126 -4.31 7.38 -24.12
C LYS A 1126 -4.53 7.92 -22.71
N LEU A 1127 -4.76 9.22 -22.61
CA LEU A 1127 -5.13 9.90 -21.38
C LEU A 1127 -6.66 10.09 -21.35
N VAL A 1128 -7.30 9.60 -20.30
CA VAL A 1128 -8.75 9.75 -20.07
C VAL A 1128 -8.95 10.55 -18.79
N SER A 1129 -9.50 11.75 -18.92
CA SER A 1129 -9.80 12.61 -17.77
C SER A 1129 -11.01 12.08 -17.01
N LEU A 1130 -10.91 12.09 -15.69
CA LEU A 1130 -11.97 11.71 -14.76
C LEU A 1130 -12.51 12.95 -14.05
N ASP A 1131 -13.77 12.89 -13.65
CA ASP A 1131 -14.35 13.79 -12.67
C ASP A 1131 -13.75 13.53 -11.30
N GLU A 1132 -13.33 14.59 -10.61
CA GLU A 1132 -12.58 14.48 -9.37
C GLU A 1132 -13.45 14.09 -8.18
N LYS A 1133 -14.77 14.32 -8.28
CA LYS A 1133 -15.76 13.97 -7.25
C LYS A 1133 -16.34 12.57 -7.48
N THR A 1134 -16.77 12.26 -8.71
CA THR A 1134 -17.47 11.00 -9.04
C THR A 1134 -16.54 9.91 -9.54
N TYR A 1135 -15.32 10.27 -9.97
CA TYR A 1135 -14.34 9.39 -10.62
C TYR A 1135 -14.83 8.75 -11.93
N GLN A 1136 -15.91 9.28 -12.50
CA GLN A 1136 -16.43 8.90 -13.80
C GLN A 1136 -15.66 9.59 -14.92
N ILE A 1137 -15.73 9.06 -16.13
CA ILE A 1137 -15.07 9.67 -17.31
C ILE A 1137 -15.84 10.93 -17.71
N LYS A 1138 -15.12 12.05 -17.93
CA LYS A 1138 -15.67 13.35 -18.33
C LYS A 1138 -16.15 13.40 -19.78
#